data_AF-A0A1X1BUR4-F1
#
_entry.id   AF-A0A1X1BUR4-F1
#
_cell.length_a   1.000
_cell.length_b   1.000
_cell.length_c   1.000
_cell.angle_alpha   90.00
_cell.angle_beta   90.00
_cell.angle_gamma   90.00
#
_symmetry.space_group_name_H-M   'P 1'
#
loop_
_entity.id
_entity.type
_entity.pdbx_description
1 polymer ?
#
loop_
_entity_poly.entity_id
_entity_poly.type
_entity_poly.pdbx_seq_one_letter_code
_entity_poly.pdbx_strand_id
1 'polypeptide(L)'
;MRSILLLLLSLWLSSPALAASLPDANQLKQQLEDVKAAKSSPAQAEQLQSIEAAINFLSERDDSLERAAQYQQVIDDFPRLARELRQQITAMGDSAKTVRSNMSSAELDQEILQVSSQLLEEGRQAQQEQDRAREISDSLSQLPQQQTEARRAMTESERRLQAASNSASPQGQLQLAARQAENAANKARVDELELAQLSANNRQELARMRAEAHQRKAAQLDNYLQALRNQLNDQRQREAELALARTEQLAENSGDLPPAISDQFRVNRDLSVALNQQAQRMDLVASQQRLATNQIIQVRQALSTLREQSQWLGASNLLGEALRAQVARLPEMPKSQQIDNEMAQLRVQRLYYEDLLDRQETLRKGHQADGQPFTSEQRRILDAQLRTQRELLNSLISGCDTLILEITKLKVGNTQLQDALTEVKDATHRYLFWTADVSPIGLSYPLDLAKDLSRLLSLDTLGQLGKAMAMMFTSRGTVLPIIGALLLVGFSISSRRHFNAFLERSASKVGKVTQDRFRLTIRTVFWSILVALPLPVLWGTLGYGLQNAWPYPIAVAIGDGITATLPLLWAFMISAAFARSNGLFIVHFRWPQNRVARAMRYYSLSIGLIVPLIMLLIAFGNLEDRQFSSSLGRLCFILICGAISIVTVSLKRAGIPLYLDKEGNGDNMINRMLWNLMIAMPLMAALASAIGYLATAQALLARLETSVAIWFLLLVIYHIIRRWMLIQRRRLGFDRARQRRADMLANRARSEEEKEQGAQNTDAIEIEEPVIDLDAISAQSLRLVRSILTLIALVSVIVLWSEIHSAFGFLENIQLWDVSTSVQGVESIQPITLGSVLIAILVFIITTQLVRNMPALLELALLQHLNLTPGTGYAITTLTKYLLLLIGGLIGFSLIGIEWSKLQWLVAALGVGLGFGLQEIFANFISGLIILFEKPIRIGDTVTIRDLTGSITRINTRATTITDWDRKEIIVPNKAFITEQFVNWSLSDSVTRVVLTIPAPAKVSSEQVTTILKQAAERCSYVLDTPPPEVFLVDLQQGIQLFELRVHAAEMGHRMPLRHELHQLILSGFEQHGIEMPFPPFQMRMETLGKKLPASNGTPAARAYKSGGL
;
A
#
# COMPACT_ATOMS: atom_id res chain seq x y z
N MET A 1 -71.14 41.49 -20.21
CA MET A 1 -69.96 41.76 -19.35
C MET A 1 -68.79 40.79 -19.55
N ARG A 2 -68.99 39.47 -19.71
CA ARG A 2 -67.87 38.51 -19.94
C ARG A 2 -67.20 38.60 -21.33
N SER A 3 -67.93 38.97 -22.37
CA SER A 3 -67.39 39.17 -23.72
C SER A 3 -66.52 40.43 -23.84
N ILE A 4 -66.82 41.49 -23.07
CA ILE A 4 -66.00 42.71 -23.00
C ILE A 4 -64.70 42.45 -22.26
N LEU A 5 -64.71 41.58 -21.24
CA LEU A 5 -63.52 41.13 -20.51
C LEU A 5 -62.57 40.28 -21.38
N LEU A 6 -63.12 39.40 -22.23
CA LEU A 6 -62.33 38.61 -23.19
C LEU A 6 -61.75 39.49 -24.31
N LEU A 7 -62.50 40.50 -24.78
CA LEU A 7 -62.05 41.43 -25.82
C LEU A 7 -61.00 42.42 -25.27
N LEU A 8 -61.13 42.84 -24.01
CA LEU A 8 -60.10 43.62 -23.30
C LEU A 8 -58.84 42.78 -22.99
N LEU A 9 -58.98 41.48 -22.68
CA LEU A 9 -57.82 40.58 -22.54
C LEU A 9 -57.11 40.38 -23.88
N SER A 10 -57.83 40.18 -24.99
CA SER A 10 -57.22 40.03 -26.31
C SER A 10 -56.55 41.32 -26.80
N LEU A 11 -57.08 42.50 -26.44
CA LEU A 11 -56.44 43.78 -26.74
C LEU A 11 -55.22 44.08 -25.86
N TRP A 12 -55.15 43.54 -24.64
CA TRP A 12 -53.94 43.61 -23.80
C TRP A 12 -52.83 42.67 -24.26
N LEU A 13 -53.19 41.51 -24.84
CA LEU A 13 -52.25 40.56 -25.45
C LEU A 13 -51.73 40.99 -26.84
N SER A 14 -52.36 41.97 -27.50
CA SER A 14 -51.93 42.51 -28.79
C SER A 14 -51.09 43.77 -28.71
N SER A 15 -50.65 44.17 -27.51
CA SER A 15 -49.58 45.16 -27.39
C SER A 15 -48.32 44.51 -27.93
N PRO A 16 -47.66 45.03 -28.99
CA PRO A 16 -46.31 44.59 -29.28
C PRO A 16 -45.52 45.02 -28.06
N ALA A 17 -45.19 44.05 -27.18
CA ALA A 17 -43.97 44.19 -26.43
C ALA A 17 -42.94 44.51 -27.51
N LEU A 18 -42.39 45.72 -27.49
CA LEU A 18 -41.19 46.05 -28.24
C LEU A 18 -40.14 45.06 -27.76
N ALA A 19 -40.14 43.88 -28.36
CA ALA A 19 -39.04 42.95 -28.30
C ALA A 19 -37.89 43.77 -28.85
N ALA A 20 -36.98 44.17 -27.96
CA ALA A 20 -35.74 44.78 -28.38
C ALA A 20 -35.16 43.86 -29.46
N SER A 21 -35.08 44.37 -30.68
CA SER A 21 -34.64 43.59 -31.83
C SER A 21 -33.25 43.06 -31.51
N LEU A 22 -33.12 41.73 -31.41
CA LEU A 22 -31.83 41.10 -31.23
C LEU A 22 -30.89 41.59 -32.34
N PRO A 23 -29.64 41.92 -32.00
CA PRO A 23 -28.68 42.41 -32.99
C PRO A 23 -28.38 41.31 -34.03
N ASP A 24 -28.38 41.69 -35.30
CA ASP A 24 -28.11 40.78 -36.41
C ASP A 24 -26.62 40.40 -36.43
N ALA A 25 -26.31 39.11 -36.33
CA ALA A 25 -24.95 38.60 -36.23
C ALA A 25 -24.08 38.98 -37.43
N ASN A 26 -24.68 39.08 -38.63
CA ASN A 26 -23.96 39.48 -39.84
C ASN A 26 -23.61 40.97 -39.84
N GLN A 27 -24.48 41.80 -39.26
CA GLN A 27 -24.24 43.24 -39.12
C GLN A 27 -23.16 43.52 -38.09
N LEU A 28 -23.14 42.78 -36.97
CA LEU A 28 -22.09 42.88 -35.95
C LEU A 28 -20.72 42.41 -36.48
N LYS A 29 -20.69 41.38 -37.34
CA LYS A 29 -19.45 40.92 -38.01
C LYS A 29 -18.91 41.94 -39.00
N GLN A 30 -19.77 42.62 -39.76
CA GLN A 30 -19.34 43.73 -40.62
C GLN A 30 -18.83 44.92 -39.80
N GLN A 31 -19.52 45.29 -38.72
CA GLN A 31 -19.08 46.35 -37.80
C GLN A 31 -17.75 46.01 -37.11
N LEU A 32 -17.48 44.74 -36.83
CA LEU A 32 -16.19 44.27 -36.32
C LEU A 32 -15.05 44.54 -37.33
N GLU A 33 -15.27 44.25 -38.61
CA GLU A 33 -14.27 44.49 -39.68
C GLU A 33 -14.02 45.99 -39.87
N ASP A 34 -15.09 46.80 -39.85
CA ASP A 34 -15.00 48.27 -39.96
C ASP A 34 -14.24 48.90 -38.79
N VAL A 35 -14.47 48.43 -37.56
CA VAL A 35 -13.78 48.93 -36.35
C VAL A 35 -12.32 48.45 -36.29
N LYS A 36 -12.00 47.24 -36.80
CA LYS A 36 -10.62 46.73 -36.92
C LYS A 36 -9.80 47.50 -37.97
N ALA A 37 -10.45 48.10 -38.98
CA ALA A 37 -9.78 48.86 -40.04
C ALA A 37 -9.36 50.29 -39.63
N ALA A 38 -9.93 50.86 -38.56
CA ALA A 38 -9.61 52.22 -38.08
C ALA A 38 -8.45 52.24 -37.07
N LYS A 39 -7.52 53.22 -37.17
CA LYS A 39 -6.34 53.33 -36.28
C LYS A 39 -6.74 53.60 -34.81
N SER A 40 -6.09 52.84 -33.91
CA SER A 40 -6.42 52.55 -32.51
C SER A 40 -6.50 53.74 -31.54
N SER A 41 -7.69 53.97 -30.98
CA SER A 41 -7.94 54.73 -29.74
C SER A 41 -8.41 53.81 -28.60
N PRO A 42 -8.19 54.14 -27.31
CA PRO A 42 -8.64 53.31 -26.19
C PRO A 42 -10.16 53.10 -26.14
N ALA A 43 -10.96 54.07 -26.63
CA ALA A 43 -12.41 53.94 -26.74
C ALA A 43 -12.87 52.91 -27.80
N GLN A 44 -12.04 52.65 -28.83
CA GLN A 44 -12.31 51.62 -29.85
C GLN A 44 -11.95 50.21 -29.37
N ALA A 45 -11.01 50.07 -28.43
CA ALA A 45 -10.67 48.78 -27.84
C ALA A 45 -11.83 48.20 -27.01
N GLU A 46 -12.51 49.04 -26.23
CA GLU A 46 -13.71 48.63 -25.49
C GLU A 46 -14.90 48.33 -26.43
N GLN A 47 -15.04 49.08 -27.54
CA GLN A 47 -16.03 48.78 -28.57
C GLN A 47 -15.78 47.42 -29.23
N LEU A 48 -14.53 47.13 -29.61
CA LEU A 48 -14.14 45.81 -30.12
C LEU A 48 -14.48 44.69 -29.14
N GLN A 49 -14.15 44.86 -27.86
CA GLN A 49 -14.45 43.86 -26.84
C GLN A 49 -15.96 43.60 -26.69
N SER A 50 -16.79 44.65 -26.76
CA SER A 50 -18.25 44.50 -26.69
C SER A 50 -18.84 43.79 -27.92
N ILE A 51 -18.31 44.06 -29.12
CA ILE A 51 -18.74 43.41 -30.37
C ILE A 51 -18.31 41.94 -30.38
N GLU A 52 -17.06 41.63 -29.99
CA GLU A 52 -16.56 40.26 -29.91
C GLU A 52 -17.34 39.43 -28.87
N ALA A 53 -17.63 40.01 -27.69
CA ALA A 53 -18.48 39.36 -26.69
C ALA A 53 -19.89 39.09 -27.22
N ALA A 54 -20.51 40.05 -27.90
CA ALA A 54 -21.85 39.87 -28.49
C ALA A 54 -21.87 38.75 -29.54
N ILE A 55 -20.86 38.67 -30.41
CA ILE A 55 -20.75 37.62 -31.43
C ILE A 55 -20.57 36.24 -30.77
N ASN A 56 -19.72 36.14 -29.74
CA ASN A 56 -19.50 34.88 -29.04
C ASN A 56 -20.79 34.38 -28.37
N PHE A 57 -21.52 35.24 -27.67
CA PHE A 57 -22.80 34.86 -27.06
C PHE A 57 -23.86 34.47 -28.10
N LEU A 58 -23.90 35.13 -29.26
CA LEU A 58 -24.80 34.72 -30.35
C LEU A 58 -24.43 33.34 -30.90
N SER A 59 -23.14 33.02 -31.01
CA SER A 59 -22.67 31.68 -31.40
C SER A 59 -23.05 30.63 -30.36
N GLU A 60 -22.83 30.90 -29.07
CA GLU A 60 -23.21 29.99 -27.98
C GLU A 60 -24.72 29.74 -27.93
N ARG A 61 -25.52 30.78 -28.22
CA ARG A 61 -26.97 30.65 -28.37
C ARG A 61 -27.32 29.70 -29.53
N ASP A 62 -26.73 29.89 -30.70
CA ASP A 62 -27.03 29.09 -31.88
C ASP A 62 -26.65 27.62 -31.68
N ASP A 63 -25.49 27.36 -31.09
CA ASP A 63 -25.07 26.01 -30.69
C ASP A 63 -26.05 25.37 -29.69
N SER A 64 -26.53 26.14 -28.72
CA SER A 64 -27.49 25.66 -27.72
C SER A 64 -28.85 25.37 -28.35
N LEU A 65 -29.30 26.19 -29.30
CA LEU A 65 -30.53 25.97 -30.06
C LEU A 65 -30.43 24.73 -30.97
N GLU A 66 -29.28 24.50 -31.60
CA GLU A 66 -29.05 23.30 -32.41
C GLU A 66 -29.11 22.03 -31.55
N ARG A 67 -28.43 22.02 -30.39
CA ARG A 67 -28.51 20.90 -29.44
C ARG A 67 -29.92 20.71 -28.88
N ALA A 68 -30.62 21.79 -28.55
CA ALA A 68 -32.01 21.75 -28.14
C ALA A 68 -32.91 21.12 -29.21
N ALA A 69 -32.72 21.48 -30.49
CA ALA A 69 -33.45 20.89 -31.61
C ALA A 69 -33.14 19.40 -31.77
N GLN A 70 -31.87 18.97 -31.61
CA GLN A 70 -31.50 17.55 -31.62
C GLN A 70 -32.19 16.79 -30.47
N TYR A 71 -32.25 17.35 -29.26
CA TYR A 71 -32.95 16.73 -28.14
C TYR A 71 -34.47 16.65 -28.39
N GLN A 72 -35.06 17.69 -28.97
CA GLN A 72 -36.47 17.70 -29.34
C GLN A 72 -36.77 16.64 -30.41
N GLN A 73 -35.94 16.52 -31.45
CA GLN A 73 -36.08 15.48 -32.47
C GLN A 73 -36.06 14.08 -31.85
N VAL A 74 -35.17 13.81 -30.89
CA VAL A 74 -35.16 12.51 -30.21
C VAL A 74 -36.47 12.27 -29.44
N ILE A 75 -37.04 13.29 -28.80
CA ILE A 75 -38.33 13.18 -28.11
C ILE A 75 -39.44 12.82 -29.10
N ASP A 76 -39.48 13.49 -30.25
CA ASP A 76 -40.53 13.32 -31.26
C ASP A 76 -40.41 11.96 -31.99
N ASP A 77 -39.20 11.55 -32.35
CA ASP A 77 -38.94 10.32 -33.12
C ASP A 77 -38.85 9.04 -32.25
N PHE A 78 -38.70 9.18 -30.94
CA PHE A 78 -38.53 8.05 -30.01
C PHE A 78 -39.56 6.92 -30.22
N PRO A 79 -40.89 7.17 -30.31
CA PRO A 79 -41.87 6.09 -30.45
C PRO A 79 -41.74 5.30 -31.74
N ARG A 80 -41.20 5.91 -32.80
CA ARG A 80 -40.96 5.25 -34.08
C ARG A 80 -39.68 4.43 -34.02
N LEU A 81 -38.57 5.04 -33.62
CA LEU A 81 -37.26 4.38 -33.53
C LEU A 81 -37.27 3.21 -32.55
N ALA A 82 -37.94 3.36 -31.40
CA ALA A 82 -38.09 2.30 -30.42
C ALA A 82 -38.86 1.09 -30.99
N ARG A 83 -39.90 1.32 -31.80
CA ARG A 83 -40.66 0.25 -32.47
C ARG A 83 -39.82 -0.46 -33.53
N GLU A 84 -39.12 0.29 -34.38
CA GLU A 84 -38.23 -0.27 -35.41
C GLU A 84 -37.13 -1.13 -34.77
N LEU A 85 -36.47 -0.64 -33.72
CA LEU A 85 -35.43 -1.41 -33.00
C LEU A 85 -36.01 -2.66 -32.32
N ARG A 86 -37.17 -2.57 -31.66
CA ARG A 86 -37.82 -3.76 -31.06
C ARG A 86 -38.18 -4.81 -32.11
N GLN A 87 -38.67 -4.40 -33.28
CA GLN A 87 -38.94 -5.31 -34.40
C GLN A 87 -37.66 -5.97 -34.93
N GLN A 88 -36.57 -5.21 -35.07
CA GLN A 88 -35.28 -5.77 -35.46
C GLN A 88 -34.77 -6.80 -34.45
N ILE A 89 -34.81 -6.46 -33.15
CA ILE A 89 -34.37 -7.32 -32.04
C ILE A 89 -35.16 -8.63 -31.99
N THR A 90 -36.48 -8.57 -32.22
CA THR A 90 -37.36 -9.75 -32.24
C THR A 90 -37.18 -10.59 -33.49
N ALA A 91 -37.11 -9.99 -34.68
CA ALA A 91 -36.87 -10.70 -35.94
C ALA A 91 -35.53 -11.47 -35.96
N MET A 92 -34.50 -10.93 -35.30
CA MET A 92 -33.21 -11.61 -35.13
C MET A 92 -33.29 -12.83 -34.19
N GLY A 93 -34.36 -13.01 -33.41
CA GLY A 93 -34.56 -14.24 -32.63
C GLY A 93 -34.79 -15.48 -33.51
N ASP A 94 -35.37 -15.30 -34.70
CA ASP A 94 -35.93 -16.40 -35.49
C ASP A 94 -35.08 -16.82 -36.71
N SER A 95 -34.13 -15.98 -37.18
CA SER A 95 -33.30 -16.29 -38.37
C SER A 95 -31.88 -16.74 -38.02
N ALA A 96 -31.65 -18.04 -37.82
CA ALA A 96 -30.29 -18.57 -37.75
C ALA A 96 -29.68 -18.66 -39.16
N LYS A 97 -28.53 -18.00 -39.39
CA LYS A 97 -27.73 -18.27 -40.60
C LYS A 97 -27.26 -19.72 -40.57
N THR A 98 -27.62 -20.51 -41.57
CA THR A 98 -27.23 -21.91 -41.69
C THR A 98 -25.99 -22.04 -42.57
N VAL A 99 -25.06 -22.92 -42.17
CA VAL A 99 -23.84 -23.18 -42.93
C VAL A 99 -24.17 -24.01 -44.17
N ARG A 100 -23.54 -23.70 -45.30
CA ARG A 100 -23.73 -24.45 -46.55
C ARG A 100 -23.02 -25.80 -46.47
N SER A 101 -23.71 -26.88 -46.84
CA SER A 101 -23.26 -28.26 -46.60
C SER A 101 -22.08 -28.75 -47.47
N ASN A 102 -21.63 -28.00 -48.48
CA ASN A 102 -20.61 -28.45 -49.46
C ASN A 102 -19.47 -27.43 -49.71
N MET A 103 -19.00 -26.72 -48.68
CA MET A 103 -17.88 -25.79 -48.83
C MET A 103 -16.53 -26.51 -48.73
N SER A 104 -15.55 -26.11 -49.54
CA SER A 104 -14.16 -26.57 -49.43
C SER A 104 -13.46 -25.95 -48.22
N SER A 105 -12.37 -26.56 -47.76
CA SER A 105 -11.60 -26.06 -46.61
C SER A 105 -11.08 -24.63 -46.79
N ALA A 106 -10.65 -24.27 -48.01
CA ALA A 106 -10.21 -22.91 -48.33
C ALA A 106 -11.37 -21.89 -48.32
N GLU A 107 -12.56 -22.27 -48.77
CA GLU A 107 -13.75 -21.41 -48.72
C GLU A 107 -14.23 -21.21 -47.27
N LEU A 108 -14.16 -22.25 -46.44
CA LEU A 108 -14.47 -22.17 -45.01
C LEU A 108 -13.50 -21.24 -44.28
N ASP A 109 -12.19 -21.34 -44.54
CA ASP A 109 -11.18 -20.45 -43.95
C ASP A 109 -11.42 -18.97 -44.34
N GLN A 110 -11.77 -18.70 -45.60
CA GLN A 110 -12.08 -17.35 -46.06
C GLN A 110 -13.36 -16.79 -45.42
N GLU A 111 -14.41 -17.60 -45.30
CA GLU A 111 -15.67 -17.17 -44.67
C GLU A 111 -15.50 -16.96 -43.16
N ILE A 112 -14.74 -17.82 -42.47
CA ILE A 112 -14.36 -17.63 -41.06
C ILE A 112 -13.67 -16.28 -40.86
N LEU A 113 -12.75 -15.90 -41.74
CA LEU A 113 -12.03 -14.63 -41.64
C LEU A 113 -12.98 -13.44 -41.81
N GLN A 114 -13.90 -13.48 -42.78
CA GLN A 114 -14.90 -12.43 -42.99
C GLN A 114 -15.87 -12.30 -41.80
N VAL A 115 -16.43 -13.42 -41.33
CA VAL A 115 -17.37 -13.44 -40.20
C VAL A 115 -16.67 -12.96 -38.93
N SER A 116 -15.41 -13.34 -38.71
CA SER A 116 -14.64 -12.86 -37.55
C SER A 116 -14.45 -11.34 -37.56
N SER A 117 -14.20 -10.73 -38.72
CA SER A 117 -14.10 -9.28 -38.84
C SER A 117 -15.44 -8.58 -38.58
N GLN A 118 -16.54 -9.15 -39.07
CA GLN A 118 -17.89 -8.60 -38.83
C GLN A 118 -18.26 -8.69 -37.34
N LEU A 119 -17.96 -9.81 -36.70
CA LEU A 119 -18.20 -10.01 -35.28
C LEU A 119 -17.45 -8.99 -34.43
N LEU A 120 -16.20 -8.69 -34.79
CA LEU A 120 -15.38 -7.72 -34.07
C LEU A 120 -15.94 -6.29 -34.20
N GLU A 121 -16.41 -5.92 -35.39
CA GLU A 121 -17.04 -4.62 -35.64
C GLU A 121 -18.39 -4.48 -34.91
N GLU A 122 -19.25 -5.49 -34.95
CA GLU A 122 -20.53 -5.49 -34.22
C GLU A 122 -20.31 -5.45 -32.69
N GLY A 123 -19.29 -6.16 -32.19
CA GLY A 123 -18.88 -6.08 -30.78
C GLY A 123 -18.40 -4.67 -30.38
N ARG A 124 -17.63 -4.00 -31.25
CA ARG A 124 -17.17 -2.62 -31.06
C ARG A 124 -18.35 -1.64 -31.01
N GLN A 125 -19.33 -1.80 -31.92
CA GLN A 125 -20.52 -0.94 -31.95
C GLN A 125 -21.42 -1.15 -30.74
N ALA A 126 -21.63 -2.41 -30.31
CA ALA A 126 -22.35 -2.73 -29.08
C ALA A 126 -21.73 -2.04 -27.86
N GLN A 127 -20.39 -2.08 -27.75
CA GLN A 127 -19.67 -1.44 -26.65
C GLN A 127 -19.83 0.09 -26.71
N GLN A 128 -19.68 0.70 -27.89
CA GLN A 128 -19.84 2.14 -28.07
C GLN A 128 -21.23 2.64 -27.66
N GLU A 129 -22.31 1.91 -28.01
CA GLU A 129 -23.67 2.26 -27.59
C GLU A 129 -23.89 2.05 -26.09
N GLN A 130 -23.26 1.04 -25.49
CA GLN A 130 -23.32 0.83 -24.04
C GLN A 130 -22.59 1.93 -23.26
N ASP A 131 -21.44 2.39 -23.76
CA ASP A 131 -20.70 3.50 -23.17
C ASP A 131 -21.48 4.81 -23.32
N ARG A 132 -22.12 5.06 -24.46
CA ARG A 132 -23.08 6.17 -24.63
C ARG A 132 -24.21 6.15 -23.60
N ALA A 133 -24.81 4.97 -23.37
CA ALA A 133 -25.88 4.84 -22.37
C ALA A 133 -25.39 5.16 -20.95
N ARG A 134 -24.13 4.81 -20.62
CA ARG A 134 -23.48 5.16 -19.35
C ARG A 134 -23.19 6.66 -19.26
N GLU A 135 -22.61 7.26 -20.29
CA GLU A 135 -22.35 8.71 -20.33
C GLU A 135 -23.63 9.52 -20.13
N ILE A 136 -24.75 9.10 -20.74
CA ILE A 136 -26.07 9.71 -20.51
C ILE A 136 -26.49 9.56 -19.05
N SER A 137 -26.35 8.36 -18.48
CA SER A 137 -26.67 8.10 -17.06
C SER A 137 -25.81 8.92 -16.09
N ASP A 138 -24.52 9.08 -16.38
CA ASP A 138 -23.62 9.85 -15.53
C ASP A 138 -23.93 11.35 -15.65
N SER A 139 -24.23 11.84 -16.85
CA SER A 139 -24.63 13.23 -17.07
C SER A 139 -25.94 13.61 -16.36
N LEU A 140 -26.87 12.66 -16.18
CA LEU A 140 -28.11 12.85 -15.41
C LEU A 140 -27.84 13.27 -13.95
N SER A 141 -26.71 12.87 -13.37
CA SER A 141 -26.32 13.29 -12.01
C SER A 141 -25.88 14.76 -11.95
N GLN A 142 -25.32 15.29 -13.05
CA GLN A 142 -24.76 16.64 -13.14
C GLN A 142 -25.75 17.67 -13.70
N LEU A 143 -26.71 17.24 -14.51
CA LEU A 143 -27.71 18.10 -15.16
C LEU A 143 -28.48 19.01 -14.18
N PRO A 144 -28.94 18.56 -12.99
CA PRO A 144 -29.64 19.44 -12.05
C PRO A 144 -28.79 20.60 -11.55
N GLN A 145 -27.50 20.36 -11.33
CA GLN A 145 -26.55 21.40 -10.93
C GLN A 145 -26.33 22.39 -12.07
N GLN A 146 -26.08 21.89 -13.29
CA GLN A 146 -25.90 22.73 -14.49
C GLN A 146 -27.14 23.59 -14.78
N GLN A 147 -28.35 23.04 -14.62
CA GLN A 147 -29.59 23.81 -14.75
C GLN A 147 -29.71 24.90 -13.69
N THR A 148 -29.34 24.60 -12.45
CA THR A 148 -29.38 25.58 -11.35
C THR A 148 -28.40 26.73 -11.62
N GLU A 149 -27.19 26.41 -12.08
CA GLU A 149 -26.16 27.39 -12.46
C GLU A 149 -26.61 28.22 -13.68
N ALA A 150 -27.12 27.59 -14.73
CA ALA A 150 -27.62 28.28 -15.92
C ALA A 150 -28.81 29.20 -15.61
N ARG A 151 -29.75 28.77 -14.75
CA ARG A 151 -30.88 29.61 -14.29
C ARG A 151 -30.41 30.80 -13.45
N ARG A 152 -29.38 30.62 -12.61
CA ARG A 152 -28.77 31.73 -11.86
C ARG A 152 -28.11 32.72 -12.82
N ALA A 153 -27.32 32.24 -13.78
CA ALA A 153 -26.68 33.08 -14.80
C ALA A 153 -27.71 33.85 -15.63
N MET A 154 -28.79 33.19 -16.07
CA MET A 154 -29.91 33.83 -16.77
C MET A 154 -30.56 34.92 -15.91
N THR A 155 -30.86 34.64 -14.64
CA THR A 155 -31.48 35.62 -13.73
C THR A 155 -30.56 36.81 -13.50
N GLU A 156 -29.25 36.59 -13.42
CA GLU A 156 -28.26 37.65 -13.27
C GLU A 156 -28.11 38.49 -14.54
N SER A 157 -28.02 37.86 -15.72
CA SER A 157 -27.99 38.58 -17.00
C SER A 157 -29.26 39.37 -17.25
N GLU A 158 -30.42 38.83 -16.87
CA GLU A 158 -31.71 39.52 -16.95
C GLU A 158 -31.76 40.74 -16.02
N ARG A 159 -31.29 40.62 -14.77
CA ARG A 159 -31.16 41.77 -13.85
C ARG A 159 -30.20 42.84 -14.39
N ARG A 160 -29.05 42.44 -14.96
CA ARG A 160 -28.08 43.36 -15.57
C ARG A 160 -28.62 44.04 -16.83
N LEU A 161 -29.47 43.36 -17.58
CA LEU A 161 -30.17 43.91 -18.75
C LEU A 161 -31.27 44.91 -18.30
N GLN A 162 -32.04 44.58 -17.28
CA GLN A 162 -33.06 45.49 -16.71
C GLN A 162 -32.45 46.73 -16.04
N ALA A 163 -31.26 46.60 -15.45
CA ALA A 163 -30.51 47.71 -14.88
C ALA A 163 -29.83 48.60 -15.93
N ALA A 164 -29.77 48.18 -17.20
CA ALA A 164 -29.20 48.98 -18.28
C ALA A 164 -30.22 50.04 -18.74
N SER A 165 -29.94 51.33 -18.47
CA SER A 165 -30.74 52.44 -19.00
C SER A 165 -30.50 52.61 -20.51
N ASN A 166 -31.54 52.94 -21.29
CA ASN A 166 -31.45 53.29 -22.71
C ASN A 166 -30.52 54.48 -22.94
N SER A 167 -29.22 54.23 -23.13
CA SER A 167 -28.22 55.23 -23.49
C SER A 167 -28.25 55.46 -25.00
N ALA A 168 -28.48 56.70 -25.44
CA ALA A 168 -28.49 57.09 -26.85
C ALA A 168 -27.08 57.18 -27.49
N SER A 169 -26.01 56.84 -26.75
CA SER A 169 -24.64 56.83 -27.28
C SER A 169 -24.37 55.55 -28.10
N PRO A 170 -23.61 55.63 -29.21
CA PRO A 170 -23.26 54.46 -30.02
C PRO A 170 -22.57 53.34 -29.22
N GLN A 171 -21.77 53.71 -28.22
CA GLN A 171 -21.13 52.77 -27.29
C GLN A 171 -22.12 52.05 -26.38
N GLY A 172 -23.09 52.79 -25.84
CA GLY A 172 -24.10 52.22 -24.96
C GLY A 172 -25.05 51.27 -25.69
N GLN A 173 -25.30 51.52 -26.99
CA GLN A 173 -26.04 50.59 -27.86
C GLN A 173 -25.29 49.27 -28.08
N LEU A 174 -23.97 49.30 -28.30
CA LEU A 174 -23.15 48.08 -28.44
C LEU A 174 -23.09 47.27 -27.14
N GLN A 175 -22.97 47.95 -26.00
CA GLN A 175 -22.98 47.29 -24.70
C GLN A 175 -24.35 46.68 -24.36
N LEU A 176 -25.44 47.35 -24.74
CA LEU A 176 -26.79 46.81 -24.64
C LEU A 176 -26.97 45.58 -25.55
N ALA A 177 -26.46 45.63 -26.78
CA ALA A 177 -26.48 44.52 -27.73
C ALA A 177 -25.73 43.29 -27.19
N ALA A 178 -24.55 43.48 -26.56
CA ALA A 178 -23.80 42.42 -25.91
C ALA A 178 -24.57 41.80 -24.73
N ARG A 179 -25.21 42.61 -23.88
CA ARG A 179 -26.04 42.11 -22.76
C ARG A 179 -27.31 41.39 -23.23
N GLN A 180 -27.90 41.83 -24.36
CA GLN A 180 -29.03 41.14 -24.98
C GLN A 180 -28.62 39.79 -25.55
N ALA A 181 -27.45 39.71 -26.21
CA ALA A 181 -26.87 38.47 -26.69
C ALA A 181 -26.56 37.50 -25.53
N GLU A 182 -25.94 37.98 -24.45
CA GLU A 182 -25.66 37.22 -23.21
C GLU A 182 -26.95 36.62 -22.63
N ASN A 183 -28.01 37.45 -22.47
CA ASN A 183 -29.28 36.97 -21.93
C ASN A 183 -29.96 35.94 -22.84
N ALA A 184 -29.87 36.12 -24.16
CA ALA A 184 -30.42 35.17 -25.13
C ALA A 184 -29.65 33.84 -25.15
N ALA A 185 -28.32 33.88 -25.00
CA ALA A 185 -27.47 32.70 -24.87
C ALA A 185 -27.79 31.92 -23.59
N ASN A 186 -27.84 32.60 -22.45
CA ASN A 186 -28.20 31.99 -21.17
C ASN A 186 -29.60 31.37 -21.20
N LYS A 187 -30.57 32.04 -21.82
CA LYS A 187 -31.92 31.49 -22.01
C LYS A 187 -31.92 30.24 -22.89
N ALA A 188 -31.27 30.28 -24.06
CA ALA A 188 -31.14 29.12 -24.94
C ALA A 188 -30.42 27.96 -24.25
N ARG A 189 -29.46 28.24 -23.37
CA ARG A 189 -28.74 27.24 -22.57
C ARG A 189 -29.63 26.58 -21.51
N VAL A 190 -30.52 27.34 -20.86
CA VAL A 190 -31.52 26.77 -19.94
C VAL A 190 -32.48 25.85 -20.70
N ASP A 191 -33.02 26.32 -21.83
CA ASP A 191 -33.93 25.54 -22.68
C ASP A 191 -33.25 24.25 -23.20
N GLU A 192 -31.98 24.33 -23.62
CA GLU A 192 -31.16 23.19 -24.00
C GLU A 192 -31.07 22.15 -22.87
N LEU A 193 -30.73 22.58 -21.65
CA LEU A 193 -30.53 21.68 -20.51
C LEU A 193 -31.85 21.08 -20.01
N GLU A 194 -32.98 21.78 -20.15
CA GLU A 194 -34.30 21.23 -19.86
C GLU A 194 -34.68 20.13 -20.86
N LEU A 195 -34.50 20.38 -22.16
CA LEU A 195 -34.72 19.37 -23.20
C LEU A 195 -33.71 18.21 -23.12
N ALA A 196 -32.48 18.47 -22.69
CA ALA A 196 -31.49 17.44 -22.43
C ALA A 196 -31.98 16.47 -21.34
N GLN A 197 -32.56 16.99 -20.25
CA GLN A 197 -33.12 16.20 -19.15
C GLN A 197 -34.37 15.42 -19.60
N LEU A 198 -35.29 16.07 -20.30
CA LEU A 198 -36.52 15.43 -20.80
C LEU A 198 -36.21 14.31 -21.81
N SER A 199 -35.22 14.53 -22.69
CA SER A 199 -34.79 13.54 -23.69
C SER A 199 -33.87 12.45 -23.14
N ALA A 200 -33.26 12.63 -21.95
CA ALA A 200 -32.21 11.74 -21.45
C ALA A 200 -32.67 10.29 -21.32
N ASN A 201 -33.86 10.06 -20.74
CA ASN A 201 -34.40 8.70 -20.61
C ASN A 201 -34.65 8.05 -21.99
N ASN A 202 -35.20 8.83 -22.93
CA ASN A 202 -35.43 8.36 -24.31
C ASN A 202 -34.12 8.02 -25.03
N ARG A 203 -33.10 8.87 -24.90
CA ARG A 203 -31.75 8.63 -25.46
C ARG A 203 -31.09 7.42 -24.85
N GLN A 204 -31.20 7.25 -23.54
CA GLN A 204 -30.64 6.11 -22.81
C GLN A 204 -31.31 4.80 -23.25
N GLU A 205 -32.64 4.76 -23.34
CA GLU A 205 -33.39 3.60 -23.82
C GLU A 205 -33.05 3.26 -25.29
N LEU A 206 -32.95 4.26 -26.17
CA LEU A 206 -32.53 4.03 -27.55
C LEU A 206 -31.12 3.47 -27.66
N ALA A 207 -30.15 4.03 -26.92
CA ALA A 207 -28.78 3.54 -26.88
C ALA A 207 -28.73 2.09 -26.34
N ARG A 208 -29.51 1.79 -25.30
CA ARG A 208 -29.64 0.44 -24.74
C ARG A 208 -30.23 -0.55 -25.76
N MET A 209 -31.29 -0.16 -26.47
CA MET A 209 -31.89 -1.00 -27.52
C MET A 209 -30.93 -1.21 -28.70
N ARG A 210 -30.17 -0.19 -29.12
CA ARG A 210 -29.15 -0.33 -30.16
C ARG A 210 -28.02 -1.26 -29.73
N ALA A 211 -27.53 -1.10 -28.50
CA ALA A 211 -26.53 -2.00 -27.93
C ALA A 211 -27.04 -3.45 -27.90
N GLU A 212 -28.30 -3.68 -27.49
CA GLU A 212 -28.91 -5.01 -27.51
C GLU A 212 -28.99 -5.57 -28.94
N ALA A 213 -29.39 -4.76 -29.92
CA ALA A 213 -29.45 -5.19 -31.32
C ALA A 213 -28.08 -5.62 -31.85
N HIS A 214 -27.02 -4.84 -31.60
CA HIS A 214 -25.64 -5.19 -31.98
C HIS A 214 -25.13 -6.43 -31.23
N GLN A 215 -25.47 -6.59 -29.94
CA GLN A 215 -25.12 -7.80 -29.18
C GLN A 215 -25.79 -9.04 -29.75
N ARG A 216 -27.07 -8.96 -30.13
CA ARG A 216 -27.76 -10.10 -30.77
C ARG A 216 -27.15 -10.45 -32.13
N LYS A 217 -26.79 -9.46 -32.94
CA LYS A 217 -26.05 -9.69 -34.20
C LYS A 217 -24.70 -10.35 -33.96
N ALA A 218 -23.93 -9.85 -32.99
CA ALA A 218 -22.64 -10.43 -32.63
C ALA A 218 -22.81 -11.89 -32.16
N ALA A 219 -23.84 -12.20 -31.35
CA ALA A 219 -24.14 -13.55 -30.91
C ALA A 219 -24.54 -14.48 -32.08
N GLN A 220 -25.35 -13.99 -33.03
CA GLN A 220 -25.67 -14.75 -34.24
C GLN A 220 -24.42 -15.04 -35.08
N LEU A 221 -23.56 -14.04 -35.28
CA LEU A 221 -22.30 -14.20 -36.01
C LEU A 221 -21.35 -15.16 -35.28
N ASP A 222 -21.32 -15.14 -33.95
CA ASP A 222 -20.49 -16.05 -33.15
C ASP A 222 -20.96 -17.50 -33.30
N ASN A 223 -22.28 -17.74 -33.21
CA ASN A 223 -22.86 -19.06 -33.45
C ASN A 223 -22.57 -19.55 -34.88
N TYR A 224 -22.67 -18.66 -35.87
CA TYR A 224 -22.35 -18.98 -37.26
C TYR A 224 -20.85 -19.30 -37.44
N LEU A 225 -19.97 -18.50 -36.82
CA LEU A 225 -18.53 -18.71 -36.81
C LEU A 225 -18.17 -20.06 -36.16
N GLN A 226 -18.82 -20.42 -35.04
CA GLN A 226 -18.63 -21.72 -34.39
C GLN A 226 -19.08 -22.87 -35.31
N ALA A 227 -20.23 -22.74 -35.97
CA ALA A 227 -20.69 -23.75 -36.91
C ALA A 227 -19.72 -23.94 -38.10
N LEU A 228 -19.18 -22.84 -38.65
CA LEU A 228 -18.15 -22.88 -39.69
C LEU A 228 -16.86 -23.57 -39.22
N ARG A 229 -16.38 -23.22 -38.01
CA ARG A 229 -15.19 -23.84 -37.40
C ARG A 229 -15.38 -25.33 -37.13
N ASN A 230 -16.56 -25.73 -36.66
CA ASN A 230 -16.88 -27.13 -36.40
C ASN A 230 -16.93 -27.93 -37.70
N GLN A 231 -17.54 -27.39 -38.75
CA GLN A 231 -17.54 -28.03 -40.07
C GLN A 231 -16.13 -28.16 -40.66
N LEU A 232 -15.28 -27.14 -40.49
CA LEU A 232 -13.87 -27.19 -40.91
C LEU A 232 -13.07 -28.24 -40.14
N ASN A 233 -13.26 -28.31 -38.82
CA ASN A 233 -12.60 -29.31 -37.97
C ASN A 233 -13.06 -30.73 -38.32
N ASP A 234 -14.36 -30.94 -38.54
CA ASP A 234 -14.91 -32.23 -38.98
C ASP A 234 -14.34 -32.66 -40.34
N GLN A 235 -14.19 -31.73 -41.28
CA GLN A 235 -13.55 -32.01 -42.57
C GLN A 235 -12.07 -32.39 -42.40
N ARG A 236 -11.30 -31.59 -41.64
CA ARG A 236 -9.88 -31.89 -41.37
C ARG A 236 -9.70 -33.21 -40.63
N GLN A 237 -10.62 -33.57 -39.74
CA GLN A 237 -10.60 -34.86 -39.06
C GLN A 237 -10.84 -36.02 -40.03
N ARG A 238 -11.87 -35.94 -40.89
CA ARG A 238 -12.15 -36.98 -41.89
C ARG A 238 -11.01 -37.11 -42.90
N GLU A 239 -10.42 -36.00 -43.33
CA GLU A 239 -9.24 -36.00 -44.20
C GLU A 239 -8.06 -36.71 -43.54
N ALA A 240 -7.80 -36.45 -42.25
CA ALA A 240 -6.75 -37.11 -41.48
C ALA A 240 -7.01 -38.62 -41.28
N GLU A 241 -8.25 -39.02 -40.98
CA GLU A 241 -8.64 -40.43 -40.84
C GLU A 241 -8.53 -41.19 -42.17
N LEU A 242 -8.95 -40.57 -43.27
CA LEU A 242 -8.81 -41.14 -44.61
C LEU A 242 -7.33 -41.22 -45.04
N ALA A 243 -6.52 -40.22 -44.69
CA ALA A 243 -5.09 -40.23 -44.93
C ALA A 243 -4.43 -41.39 -44.17
N LEU A 244 -4.72 -41.56 -42.87
CA LEU A 244 -4.27 -42.66 -42.03
C LEU A 244 -4.65 -44.02 -42.61
N ALA A 245 -5.92 -44.22 -42.97
CA ALA A 245 -6.43 -45.48 -43.51
C ALA A 245 -5.76 -45.86 -44.85
N ARG A 246 -5.55 -44.90 -45.77
CA ARG A 246 -4.79 -45.13 -47.01
C ARG A 246 -3.37 -45.59 -46.72
N THR A 247 -2.78 -45.00 -45.69
CA THR A 247 -1.41 -45.21 -45.29
C THR A 247 -1.23 -46.57 -44.59
N GLU A 248 -2.21 -47.00 -43.79
CA GLU A 248 -2.28 -48.33 -43.16
C GLU A 248 -2.54 -49.43 -44.21
N GLN A 249 -3.38 -49.18 -45.22
CA GLN A 249 -3.55 -50.10 -46.35
C GLN A 249 -2.27 -50.29 -47.16
N LEU A 250 -1.45 -49.24 -47.31
CA LEU A 250 -0.12 -49.37 -47.93
C LEU A 250 0.81 -50.25 -47.09
N ALA A 251 0.66 -50.25 -45.76
CA ALA A 251 1.41 -51.09 -44.84
C ALA A 251 0.97 -52.57 -44.91
N GLU A 252 -0.34 -52.86 -44.94
CA GLU A 252 -0.85 -54.23 -45.06
C GLU A 252 -0.44 -54.91 -46.38
N ASN A 253 -0.30 -54.12 -47.44
CA ASN A 253 0.13 -54.60 -48.76
C ASN A 253 1.66 -54.79 -48.88
N SER A 254 2.45 -54.34 -47.90
CA SER A 254 3.92 -54.46 -47.89
C SER A 254 4.38 -55.34 -46.73
N GLY A 255 5.02 -56.49 -47.03
CA GLY A 255 5.52 -57.41 -46.00
C GLY A 255 6.59 -56.80 -45.07
N ASP A 256 6.74 -57.41 -43.88
CA ASP A 256 7.67 -57.12 -42.76
C ASP A 256 8.34 -55.72 -42.77
N LEU A 257 7.66 -54.74 -42.16
CA LEU A 257 8.13 -53.35 -42.06
C LEU A 257 9.15 -53.19 -40.92
N PRO A 258 10.24 -52.42 -41.13
CA PRO A 258 11.20 -52.09 -40.08
C PRO A 258 10.54 -51.37 -38.88
N PRO A 259 11.03 -51.60 -37.65
CA PRO A 259 10.44 -51.02 -36.44
C PRO A 259 10.35 -49.48 -36.47
N ALA A 260 11.32 -48.82 -37.12
CA ALA A 260 11.35 -47.38 -37.29
C ALA A 260 10.17 -46.81 -38.12
N ILE A 261 9.62 -47.60 -39.06
CA ILE A 261 8.45 -47.20 -39.86
C ILE A 261 7.16 -47.57 -39.12
N SER A 262 7.10 -48.73 -38.47
CA SER A 262 5.93 -49.13 -37.67
C SER A 262 5.68 -48.19 -36.48
N ASP A 263 6.75 -47.68 -35.84
CA ASP A 263 6.61 -46.70 -34.75
C ASP A 263 5.97 -45.40 -35.25
N GLN A 264 6.21 -45.02 -36.50
CA GLN A 264 5.62 -43.80 -37.09
C GLN A 264 4.11 -43.93 -37.29
N PHE A 265 3.60 -45.12 -37.61
CA PHE A 265 2.16 -45.39 -37.64
C PHE A 265 1.53 -45.20 -36.26
N ARG A 266 2.19 -45.66 -35.19
CA ARG A 266 1.73 -45.45 -33.82
C ARG A 266 1.68 -43.96 -33.48
N VAL A 267 2.73 -43.21 -33.82
CA VAL A 267 2.78 -41.75 -33.60
C VAL A 267 1.66 -41.03 -34.35
N ASN A 268 1.39 -41.37 -35.61
CA ASN A 268 0.31 -40.75 -36.39
C ASN A 268 -1.07 -41.07 -35.81
N ARG A 269 -1.28 -42.29 -35.30
CA ARG A 269 -2.51 -42.68 -34.59
C ARG A 269 -2.68 -41.88 -33.29
N ASP A 270 -1.62 -41.74 -32.50
CA ASP A 270 -1.63 -40.95 -31.26
C ASP A 270 -1.92 -39.48 -31.53
N LEU A 271 -1.34 -38.90 -32.60
CA LEU A 271 -1.60 -37.51 -33.01
C LEU A 271 -3.05 -37.31 -33.48
N SER A 272 -3.64 -38.26 -34.20
CA SER A 272 -5.06 -38.21 -34.58
C SER A 272 -5.98 -38.29 -33.36
N VAL A 273 -5.67 -39.15 -32.39
CA VAL A 273 -6.40 -39.19 -31.11
C VAL A 273 -6.26 -37.87 -30.36
N ALA A 274 -5.06 -37.28 -30.31
CA ALA A 274 -4.84 -35.98 -29.70
C ALA A 274 -5.64 -34.86 -30.38
N LEU A 275 -5.76 -34.89 -31.72
CA LEU A 275 -6.55 -33.93 -32.49
C LEU A 275 -8.05 -34.04 -32.14
N ASN A 276 -8.57 -35.26 -32.00
CA ASN A 276 -9.95 -35.49 -31.57
C ASN A 276 -10.19 -35.00 -30.13
N GLN A 277 -9.28 -35.31 -29.21
CA GLN A 277 -9.35 -34.80 -27.82
C GLN A 277 -9.34 -33.27 -27.78
N GLN A 278 -8.53 -32.65 -28.64
CA GLN A 278 -8.45 -31.19 -28.76
C GLN A 278 -9.78 -30.58 -29.24
N ALA A 279 -10.43 -31.18 -30.23
CA ALA A 279 -11.74 -30.75 -30.73
C ALA A 279 -12.83 -30.85 -29.64
N GLN A 280 -12.90 -31.99 -28.94
CA GLN A 280 -13.82 -32.17 -27.81
C GLN A 280 -13.58 -31.14 -26.69
N ARG A 281 -12.31 -30.78 -26.44
CA ARG A 281 -11.97 -29.75 -25.45
C ARG A 281 -12.44 -28.37 -25.90
N MET A 282 -12.33 -28.05 -27.19
CA MET A 282 -12.81 -26.80 -27.77
C MET A 282 -14.32 -26.64 -27.54
N ASP A 283 -15.11 -27.68 -27.79
CA ASP A 283 -16.56 -27.68 -27.56
C ASP A 283 -16.91 -27.47 -26.08
N LEU A 284 -16.17 -28.12 -25.18
CA LEU A 284 -16.37 -27.94 -23.74
C LEU A 284 -16.06 -26.50 -23.31
N VAL A 285 -14.96 -25.90 -23.78
CA VAL A 285 -14.61 -24.50 -23.50
C VAL A 285 -15.69 -23.57 -24.03
N ALA A 286 -16.19 -23.78 -25.25
CA ALA A 286 -17.28 -23.00 -25.83
C ALA A 286 -18.60 -23.14 -25.02
N SER A 287 -18.89 -24.32 -24.47
CA SER A 287 -20.04 -24.51 -23.58
C SER A 287 -19.88 -23.75 -22.26
N GLN A 288 -18.68 -23.74 -21.67
CA GLN A 288 -18.36 -23.02 -20.44
C GLN A 288 -18.43 -21.51 -20.63
N GLN A 289 -17.96 -21.00 -21.78
CA GLN A 289 -18.10 -19.59 -22.13
C GLN A 289 -19.57 -19.18 -22.17
N ARG A 290 -20.43 -19.95 -22.84
CA ARG A 290 -21.89 -19.69 -22.90
C ARG A 290 -22.53 -19.68 -21.51
N LEU A 291 -22.16 -20.63 -20.64
CA LEU A 291 -22.62 -20.66 -19.25
C LEU A 291 -22.16 -19.40 -18.48
N ALA A 292 -20.89 -19.00 -18.62
CA ALA A 292 -20.35 -17.81 -17.99
C ALA A 292 -21.08 -16.53 -18.46
N THR A 293 -21.32 -16.38 -19.77
CA THR A 293 -22.08 -15.25 -20.32
C THR A 293 -23.50 -15.18 -19.75
N ASN A 294 -24.20 -16.32 -19.68
CA ASN A 294 -25.54 -16.38 -19.09
C ASN A 294 -25.54 -15.99 -17.60
N GLN A 295 -24.53 -16.46 -16.85
CA GLN A 295 -24.36 -16.10 -15.45
C GLN A 295 -24.07 -14.61 -15.26
N ILE A 296 -23.24 -14.00 -16.11
CA ILE A 296 -22.96 -12.56 -16.09
C ILE A 296 -24.24 -11.75 -16.27
N ILE A 297 -25.09 -12.15 -17.23
CA ILE A 297 -26.37 -11.47 -17.48
C ILE A 297 -27.28 -11.57 -16.24
N GLN A 298 -27.41 -12.75 -15.65
CA GLN A 298 -28.22 -12.96 -14.44
C GLN A 298 -27.72 -12.10 -13.26
N VAL A 299 -26.41 -12.05 -13.03
CA VAL A 299 -25.79 -11.25 -11.95
C VAL A 299 -26.00 -9.75 -12.19
N ARG A 300 -25.82 -9.26 -13.42
CA ARG A 300 -26.04 -7.84 -13.74
C ARG A 300 -27.51 -7.43 -13.65
N GLN A 301 -28.44 -8.32 -14.04
CA GLN A 301 -29.88 -8.10 -13.83
C GLN A 301 -30.21 -8.04 -12.34
N ALA A 302 -29.67 -8.94 -11.52
CA ALA A 302 -29.83 -8.87 -10.07
C ALA A 302 -29.30 -7.53 -9.51
N LEU A 303 -28.13 -7.08 -9.97
CA LEU A 303 -27.57 -5.78 -9.59
C LEU A 303 -28.49 -4.60 -9.95
N SER A 304 -29.01 -4.56 -11.18
CA SER A 304 -29.91 -3.47 -11.61
C SER A 304 -31.19 -3.48 -10.80
N THR A 305 -31.79 -4.65 -10.56
CA THR A 305 -32.99 -4.78 -9.73
C THR A 305 -32.74 -4.32 -8.29
N LEU A 306 -31.59 -4.65 -7.70
CA LEU A 306 -31.20 -4.17 -6.38
C LEU A 306 -31.08 -2.65 -6.33
N ARG A 307 -30.44 -2.04 -7.34
CA ARG A 307 -30.27 -0.58 -7.41
C ARG A 307 -31.60 0.14 -7.54
N GLU A 308 -32.44 -0.28 -8.48
CA GLU A 308 -33.76 0.32 -8.75
C GLU A 308 -34.71 0.18 -7.55
N GLN A 309 -34.75 -1.00 -6.94
CA GLN A 309 -35.64 -1.28 -5.83
C GLN A 309 -35.11 -0.80 -4.47
N SER A 310 -33.85 -0.37 -4.39
CA SER A 310 -33.23 0.09 -3.14
C SER A 310 -33.97 1.25 -2.48
N GLN A 311 -34.57 2.15 -3.27
CA GLN A 311 -35.30 3.32 -2.78
C GLN A 311 -36.59 2.94 -2.02
N TRP A 312 -37.17 1.78 -2.34
CA TRP A 312 -38.44 1.30 -1.79
C TRP A 312 -38.25 0.34 -0.60
N LEU A 313 -37.01 0.02 -0.25
CA LEU A 313 -36.69 -0.91 0.85
C LEU A 313 -37.19 -0.44 2.21
N GLY A 314 -37.34 0.87 2.41
CA GLY A 314 -37.92 1.42 3.65
C GLY A 314 -39.44 1.21 3.79
N ALA A 315 -40.14 0.88 2.69
CA ALA A 315 -41.61 0.79 2.68
C ALA A 315 -42.16 -0.62 2.93
N SER A 316 -41.38 -1.68 2.67
CA SER A 316 -41.84 -3.07 2.83
C SER A 316 -40.71 -4.05 3.14
N ASN A 317 -40.84 -4.76 4.26
CA ASN A 317 -39.90 -5.81 4.67
C ASN A 317 -39.86 -7.00 3.70
N LEU A 318 -40.98 -7.29 3.02
CA LEU A 318 -41.09 -8.40 2.05
C LEU A 318 -40.21 -8.17 0.82
N LEU A 319 -40.00 -6.91 0.42
CA LEU A 319 -39.12 -6.55 -0.69
C LEU A 319 -37.66 -6.89 -0.35
N GLY A 320 -37.23 -6.59 0.87
CA GLY A 320 -35.89 -6.92 1.36
C GLY A 320 -35.66 -8.43 1.46
N GLU A 321 -36.68 -9.22 1.78
CA GLU A 321 -36.61 -10.69 1.78
C GLU A 321 -36.49 -11.24 0.35
N ALA A 322 -37.34 -10.77 -0.57
CA ALA A 322 -37.32 -11.20 -1.97
C ALA A 322 -35.98 -10.89 -2.67
N LEU A 323 -35.43 -9.69 -2.45
CA LEU A 323 -34.13 -9.30 -3.00
C LEU A 323 -32.98 -10.14 -2.44
N ARG A 324 -32.98 -10.45 -1.13
CA ARG A 324 -31.97 -11.35 -0.54
C ARG A 324 -32.09 -12.78 -1.07
N ALA A 325 -33.31 -13.28 -1.29
CA ALA A 325 -33.54 -14.60 -1.90
C ALA A 325 -33.02 -14.64 -3.34
N GLN A 326 -33.18 -13.56 -4.11
CA GLN A 326 -32.62 -13.43 -5.46
C GLN A 326 -31.07 -13.41 -5.44
N VAL A 327 -30.46 -12.67 -4.51
CA VAL A 327 -29.00 -12.65 -4.33
C VAL A 327 -28.46 -14.01 -3.89
N ALA A 328 -29.20 -14.74 -3.05
CA ALA A 328 -28.80 -16.07 -2.59
C ALA A 328 -28.79 -17.13 -3.70
N ARG A 329 -29.51 -16.90 -4.82
CA ARG A 329 -29.55 -17.80 -5.98
C ARG A 329 -28.43 -17.55 -6.99
N LEU A 330 -27.57 -16.56 -6.76
CA LEU A 330 -26.45 -16.24 -7.65
C LEU A 330 -25.38 -17.35 -7.63
N PRO A 331 -24.68 -17.57 -8.75
CA PRO A 331 -23.65 -18.60 -8.85
C PRO A 331 -22.48 -18.33 -7.92
N GLU A 332 -21.77 -19.39 -7.53
CA GLU A 332 -20.53 -19.27 -6.77
C GLU A 332 -19.42 -18.61 -7.60
N MET A 333 -18.48 -17.98 -6.89
CA MET A 333 -17.35 -17.26 -7.50
C MET A 333 -16.41 -18.25 -8.24
N PRO A 334 -16.12 -18.04 -9.53
CA PRO A 334 -15.31 -18.98 -10.30
C PRO A 334 -13.85 -19.00 -9.81
N LYS A 335 -13.21 -20.18 -9.83
CA LYS A 335 -11.81 -20.36 -9.39
C LYS A 335 -10.85 -20.17 -10.57
N SER A 336 -10.15 -19.03 -10.63
CA SER A 336 -9.25 -18.65 -11.75
C SER A 336 -8.00 -19.54 -11.91
N GLN A 337 -7.49 -20.13 -10.82
CA GLN A 337 -6.23 -20.89 -10.82
C GLN A 337 -6.24 -22.12 -11.73
N GLN A 338 -7.40 -22.75 -11.94
CA GLN A 338 -7.51 -23.93 -12.80
C GLN A 338 -7.24 -23.59 -14.28
N ILE A 339 -7.70 -22.42 -14.72
CA ILE A 339 -7.58 -21.95 -16.11
C ILE A 339 -6.13 -21.55 -16.44
N ASP A 340 -5.43 -20.93 -15.48
CA ASP A 340 -4.03 -20.53 -15.65
C ASP A 340 -3.11 -21.75 -15.82
N ASN A 341 -3.33 -22.79 -15.02
CA ASN A 341 -2.60 -24.04 -15.14
C ASN A 341 -2.86 -24.73 -16.50
N GLU A 342 -4.10 -24.71 -16.96
CA GLU A 342 -4.48 -25.28 -18.25
C GLU A 342 -3.82 -24.53 -19.43
N MET A 343 -3.80 -23.19 -19.38
CA MET A 343 -3.12 -22.38 -20.39
C MET A 343 -1.61 -22.66 -20.45
N ALA A 344 -0.98 -22.87 -19.29
CA ALA A 344 0.43 -23.28 -19.23
C ALA A 344 0.65 -24.67 -19.84
N GLN A 345 -0.22 -25.64 -19.55
CA GLN A 345 -0.16 -26.98 -20.13
C GLN A 345 -0.31 -26.96 -21.65
N LEU A 346 -1.24 -26.17 -22.21
CA LEU A 346 -1.42 -26.03 -23.66
C LEU A 346 -0.21 -25.40 -24.34
N ARG A 347 0.45 -24.41 -23.71
CA ARG A 347 1.70 -23.84 -24.25
C ARG A 347 2.83 -24.86 -24.29
N VAL A 348 2.93 -25.73 -23.28
CA VAL A 348 3.89 -26.84 -23.27
C VAL A 348 3.56 -27.87 -24.35
N GLN A 349 2.29 -28.22 -24.53
CA GLN A 349 1.85 -29.13 -25.60
C GLN A 349 2.14 -28.56 -26.98
N ARG A 350 1.90 -27.26 -27.20
CA ARG A 350 2.26 -26.56 -28.44
C ARG A 350 3.75 -26.69 -28.75
N LEU A 351 4.61 -26.44 -27.76
CA LEU A 351 6.07 -26.56 -27.90
C LEU A 351 6.50 -28.01 -28.15
N TYR A 352 5.83 -28.98 -27.53
CA TYR A 352 6.04 -30.40 -27.81
C TYR A 352 5.70 -30.77 -29.26
N TYR A 353 4.59 -30.25 -29.82
CA TYR A 353 4.25 -30.48 -31.22
C TYR A 353 5.20 -29.77 -32.19
N GLU A 354 5.72 -28.59 -31.86
CA GLU A 354 6.77 -27.92 -32.62
C GLU A 354 8.07 -28.73 -32.63
N ASP A 355 8.52 -29.27 -31.48
CA ASP A 355 9.70 -30.15 -31.41
C ASP A 355 9.52 -31.43 -32.25
N LEU A 356 8.32 -32.03 -32.23
CA LEU A 356 8.01 -33.17 -33.10
C LEU A 356 8.06 -32.82 -34.59
N LEU A 357 7.63 -31.61 -34.96
CA LEU A 357 7.67 -31.12 -36.34
C LEU A 357 9.12 -30.93 -36.82
N ASP A 358 9.98 -30.34 -35.99
CA ASP A 358 11.40 -30.14 -36.30
C ASP A 358 12.16 -31.47 -36.43
N ARG A 359 11.80 -32.48 -35.62
CA ARG A 359 12.41 -33.82 -35.66
C ARG A 359 12.16 -34.59 -36.95
N GLN A 360 11.14 -34.22 -37.75
CA GLN A 360 10.82 -34.90 -39.01
C GLN A 360 11.98 -34.86 -40.02
N GLU A 361 12.73 -33.75 -40.09
CA GLU A 361 13.87 -33.66 -41.01
C GLU A 361 14.98 -34.65 -40.67
N THR A 362 15.22 -34.87 -39.38
CA THR A 362 16.17 -35.87 -38.86
C THR A 362 15.70 -37.29 -39.15
N LEU A 363 14.41 -37.59 -38.96
CA LEU A 363 13.83 -38.91 -39.24
C LEU A 363 13.89 -39.25 -40.74
N ARG A 364 13.70 -38.25 -41.61
CA ARG A 364 13.81 -38.40 -43.07
C ARG A 364 15.24 -38.72 -43.56
N LYS A 365 16.25 -38.35 -42.77
CA LYS A 365 17.69 -38.58 -43.04
C LYS A 365 18.24 -39.84 -42.33
N GLY A 366 17.45 -40.51 -41.48
CA GLY A 366 17.86 -41.68 -40.71
C GLY A 366 18.12 -42.94 -41.56
N HIS A 367 18.99 -43.83 -41.06
CA HIS A 367 19.24 -45.17 -41.62
C HIS A 367 18.45 -46.24 -40.83
N GLN A 368 18.27 -47.45 -41.37
CA GLN A 368 17.70 -48.57 -40.63
C GLN A 368 18.54 -48.91 -39.37
N ALA A 369 17.96 -49.62 -38.40
CA ALA A 369 18.64 -50.06 -37.17
C ALA A 369 19.94 -50.85 -37.43
N ASP A 370 20.07 -51.49 -38.60
CA ASP A 370 21.26 -52.22 -39.08
C ASP A 370 22.24 -51.35 -39.91
N GLY A 371 22.01 -50.04 -40.05
CA GLY A 371 22.86 -49.11 -40.80
C GLY A 371 22.65 -49.06 -42.32
N GLN A 372 21.72 -49.87 -42.87
CA GLN A 372 21.37 -49.88 -44.30
C GLN A 372 20.38 -48.75 -44.68
N PRO A 373 20.46 -48.18 -45.90
CA PRO A 373 19.50 -47.18 -46.38
C PRO A 373 18.14 -47.83 -46.69
N PHE A 374 17.04 -47.11 -46.41
CA PHE A 374 15.68 -47.57 -46.73
C PHE A 374 15.50 -47.87 -48.22
N THR A 375 14.76 -48.94 -48.56
CA THR A 375 14.37 -49.24 -49.95
C THR A 375 13.45 -48.16 -50.52
N SER A 376 13.36 -48.05 -51.85
CA SER A 376 12.55 -47.00 -52.51
C SER A 376 11.06 -47.05 -52.13
N GLU A 377 10.50 -48.25 -51.92
CA GLU A 377 9.12 -48.43 -51.45
C GLU A 377 8.97 -48.04 -49.97
N GLN A 378 9.89 -48.45 -49.10
CA GLN A 378 9.90 -48.03 -47.70
C GLN A 378 10.04 -46.50 -47.56
N ARG A 379 10.84 -45.86 -48.42
CA ARG A 379 11.01 -44.41 -48.44
C ARG A 379 9.76 -43.67 -48.90
N ARG A 380 8.99 -44.24 -49.85
CA ARG A 380 7.69 -43.71 -50.26
C ARG A 380 6.65 -43.81 -49.13
N ILE A 381 6.60 -44.94 -48.43
CA ILE A 381 5.71 -45.12 -47.27
C ILE A 381 6.09 -44.15 -46.16
N LEU A 382 7.38 -44.03 -45.82
CA LEU A 382 7.86 -43.09 -44.81
C LEU A 382 7.58 -41.62 -45.19
N ASP A 383 7.83 -41.21 -46.43
CA ASP A 383 7.52 -39.85 -46.88
C ASP A 383 6.01 -39.56 -46.86
N ALA A 384 5.16 -40.55 -47.15
CA ALA A 384 3.70 -40.42 -47.00
C ALA A 384 3.30 -40.28 -45.52
N GLN A 385 3.87 -41.10 -44.62
CA GLN A 385 3.64 -41.00 -43.17
C GLN A 385 4.05 -39.64 -42.60
N LEU A 386 5.21 -39.12 -43.01
CA LEU A 386 5.72 -37.83 -42.53
C LEU A 386 4.88 -36.66 -43.05
N ARG A 387 4.33 -36.76 -44.27
CA ARG A 387 3.36 -35.78 -44.79
C ARG A 387 2.08 -35.75 -43.96
N THR A 388 1.47 -36.91 -43.70
CA THR A 388 0.28 -37.00 -42.84
C THR A 388 0.59 -36.50 -41.42
N GLN A 389 1.76 -36.85 -40.88
CA GLN A 389 2.19 -36.34 -39.57
C GLN A 389 2.31 -34.83 -39.56
N ARG A 390 2.89 -34.22 -40.61
CA ARG A 390 3.04 -32.76 -40.74
C ARG A 390 1.69 -32.06 -40.78
N GLU A 391 0.72 -32.61 -41.50
CA GLU A 391 -0.66 -32.08 -41.57
C GLU A 391 -1.36 -32.16 -40.20
N LEU A 392 -1.21 -33.29 -39.49
CA LEU A 392 -1.73 -33.48 -38.12
C LEU A 392 -1.08 -32.52 -37.12
N LEU A 393 0.25 -32.39 -37.14
CA LEU A 393 0.99 -31.51 -36.24
C LEU A 393 0.65 -30.03 -36.49
N ASN A 394 0.57 -29.59 -37.75
CA ASN A 394 0.15 -28.22 -38.08
C ASN A 394 -1.28 -27.94 -37.60
N SER A 395 -2.19 -28.92 -37.75
CA SER A 395 -3.57 -28.80 -37.25
C SER A 395 -3.61 -28.73 -35.72
N LEU A 396 -2.80 -29.54 -35.01
CA LEU A 396 -2.69 -29.53 -33.55
C LEU A 396 -2.08 -28.22 -33.02
N ILE A 397 -1.05 -27.68 -33.69
CA ILE A 397 -0.43 -26.39 -33.33
C ILE A 397 -1.45 -25.26 -33.50
N SER A 398 -2.10 -25.18 -34.67
CA SER A 398 -3.16 -24.18 -34.93
C SER A 398 -4.35 -24.33 -33.96
N GLY A 399 -4.73 -25.57 -33.64
CA GLY A 399 -5.74 -25.88 -32.63
C GLY A 399 -5.32 -25.43 -31.22
N CYS A 400 -4.03 -25.53 -30.87
CA CYS A 400 -3.50 -25.05 -29.58
C CYS A 400 -3.61 -23.53 -29.50
N ASP A 401 -3.22 -22.82 -30.57
CA ASP A 401 -3.33 -21.36 -30.63
C ASP A 401 -4.80 -20.90 -30.49
N THR A 402 -5.72 -21.62 -31.16
CA THR A 402 -7.16 -21.35 -31.05
C THR A 402 -7.69 -21.64 -29.64
N LEU A 403 -7.35 -22.78 -29.05
CA LEU A 403 -7.74 -23.13 -27.68
C LEU A 403 -7.18 -22.13 -26.65
N ILE A 404 -5.94 -21.68 -26.81
CA ILE A 404 -5.35 -20.65 -25.95
C ILE A 404 -6.19 -19.37 -26.02
N LEU A 405 -6.60 -18.96 -27.21
CA LEU A 405 -7.46 -17.78 -27.40
C LEU A 405 -8.84 -17.98 -26.77
N GLU A 406 -9.49 -19.12 -26.98
CA GLU A 406 -10.82 -19.41 -26.41
C GLU A 406 -10.78 -19.54 -24.87
N ILE A 407 -9.74 -20.15 -24.31
CA ILE A 407 -9.54 -20.20 -22.86
C ILE A 407 -9.24 -18.80 -22.31
N THR A 408 -8.53 -17.96 -23.07
CA THR A 408 -8.32 -16.55 -22.69
C THR A 408 -9.64 -15.78 -22.63
N LYS A 409 -10.54 -15.97 -23.62
CA LYS A 409 -11.90 -15.40 -23.56
C LYS A 409 -12.68 -15.91 -22.35
N LEU A 410 -12.62 -17.22 -22.06
CA LEU A 410 -13.26 -17.81 -20.88
C LEU A 410 -12.71 -17.18 -19.58
N LYS A 411 -11.39 -16.98 -19.49
CA LYS A 411 -10.76 -16.30 -18.36
C LYS A 411 -11.26 -14.87 -18.18
N VAL A 412 -11.36 -14.11 -19.28
CA VAL A 412 -11.90 -12.74 -19.25
C VAL A 412 -13.36 -12.77 -18.80
N GLY A 413 -14.18 -13.67 -19.34
CA GLY A 413 -15.58 -13.85 -18.92
C GLY A 413 -15.71 -14.20 -17.44
N ASN A 414 -14.91 -15.13 -16.93
CA ASN A 414 -14.91 -15.48 -15.50
C ASN A 414 -14.43 -14.32 -14.62
N THR A 415 -13.49 -13.50 -15.09
CA THR A 415 -13.05 -12.30 -14.37
C THR A 415 -14.19 -11.26 -14.33
N GLN A 416 -14.89 -11.04 -15.44
CA GLN A 416 -16.06 -10.16 -15.48
C GLN A 416 -17.20 -10.66 -14.59
N LEU A 417 -17.42 -11.98 -14.53
CA LEU A 417 -18.38 -12.59 -13.60
C LEU A 417 -17.96 -12.36 -12.14
N GLN A 418 -16.67 -12.51 -11.85
CA GLN A 418 -16.10 -12.26 -10.52
C GLN A 418 -16.28 -10.79 -10.10
N ASP A 419 -16.03 -9.85 -11.00
CA ASP A 419 -16.23 -8.42 -10.76
C ASP A 419 -17.71 -8.10 -10.54
N ALA A 420 -18.60 -8.63 -11.39
CA ALA A 420 -20.04 -8.43 -11.26
C ALA A 420 -20.60 -9.01 -9.95
N LEU A 421 -20.14 -10.20 -9.53
CA LEU A 421 -20.52 -10.80 -8.25
C LEU A 421 -20.01 -9.97 -7.06
N THR A 422 -18.80 -9.40 -7.17
CA THR A 422 -18.24 -8.51 -6.15
C THR A 422 -19.04 -7.22 -6.05
N GLU A 423 -19.44 -6.63 -7.19
CA GLU A 423 -20.27 -5.44 -7.25
C GLU A 423 -21.67 -5.68 -6.66
N VAL A 424 -22.29 -6.84 -6.92
CA VAL A 424 -23.55 -7.24 -6.28
C VAL A 424 -23.38 -7.44 -4.78
N LYS A 425 -22.28 -8.05 -4.33
CA LYS A 425 -21.98 -8.22 -2.90
C LYS A 425 -21.85 -6.85 -2.21
N ASP A 426 -21.14 -5.92 -2.82
CA ASP A 426 -20.99 -4.55 -2.29
C ASP A 426 -22.31 -3.79 -2.28
N ALA A 427 -23.12 -3.90 -3.34
CA ALA A 427 -24.46 -3.31 -3.37
C ALA A 427 -25.39 -3.93 -2.31
N THR A 428 -25.32 -5.24 -2.11
CA THR A 428 -26.06 -5.96 -1.07
C THR A 428 -25.66 -5.44 0.31
N HIS A 429 -24.37 -5.30 0.57
CA HIS A 429 -23.89 -4.71 1.83
C HIS A 429 -24.34 -3.25 1.98
N ARG A 430 -24.28 -2.43 0.91
CA ARG A 430 -24.67 -1.02 0.98
C ARG A 430 -26.17 -0.82 1.26
N TYR A 431 -27.03 -1.56 0.58
CA TYR A 431 -28.48 -1.33 0.60
C TYR A 431 -29.27 -2.29 1.50
N LEU A 432 -28.86 -3.57 1.56
CA LEU A 432 -29.60 -4.60 2.30
C LEU A 432 -29.02 -4.89 3.70
N PHE A 433 -27.87 -4.33 4.06
CA PHE A 433 -27.28 -4.62 5.37
C PHE A 433 -28.04 -3.97 6.52
N TRP A 434 -28.63 -2.78 6.34
CA TRP A 434 -29.38 -2.10 7.42
C TRP A 434 -30.90 -2.19 7.26
N THR A 435 -31.39 -3.13 6.44
CA THR A 435 -32.83 -3.36 6.28
C THR A 435 -33.27 -4.53 7.14
N ALA A 436 -34.46 -4.43 7.75
CA ALA A 436 -35.00 -5.53 8.53
C ALA A 436 -35.18 -6.76 7.63
N ASP A 437 -34.70 -7.92 8.08
CA ASP A 437 -34.78 -9.19 7.37
C ASP A 437 -35.87 -10.10 7.92
N VAL A 438 -36.35 -9.82 9.14
CA VAL A 438 -37.41 -10.59 9.79
C VAL A 438 -38.42 -9.65 10.45
N SER A 439 -39.68 -10.09 10.57
CA SER A 439 -40.67 -9.39 11.36
C SER A 439 -40.24 -9.26 12.84
N PRO A 440 -40.54 -8.12 13.49
CA PRO A 440 -40.27 -7.94 14.92
C PRO A 440 -40.96 -9.03 15.75
N ILE A 441 -40.36 -9.40 16.89
CA ILE A 441 -40.97 -10.37 17.81
C ILE A 441 -42.28 -9.78 18.38
N GLY A 442 -43.41 -10.28 17.88
CA GLY A 442 -44.74 -9.98 18.41
C GLY A 442 -45.31 -11.12 19.26
N LEU A 443 -46.58 -10.96 19.67
CA LEU A 443 -47.32 -11.98 20.42
C LEU A 443 -47.52 -13.31 19.65
N SER A 444 -47.37 -13.30 18.31
CA SER A 444 -47.47 -14.50 17.48
C SER A 444 -46.21 -15.36 17.50
N TYR A 445 -45.06 -14.82 17.88
CA TYR A 445 -43.77 -15.51 17.77
C TYR A 445 -43.70 -16.87 18.50
N PRO A 446 -44.22 -17.04 19.73
CA PRO A 446 -44.23 -18.34 20.39
C PRO A 446 -45.08 -19.38 19.63
N LEU A 447 -46.15 -18.93 18.98
CA LEU A 447 -47.03 -19.78 18.17
C LEU A 447 -46.33 -20.20 16.87
N ASP A 448 -45.66 -19.24 16.20
CA ASP A 448 -44.86 -19.48 14.99
C ASP A 448 -43.70 -20.45 15.30
N LEU A 449 -43.03 -20.27 16.45
CA LEU A 449 -41.98 -21.16 16.91
C LEU A 449 -42.47 -22.58 17.19
N ALA A 450 -43.64 -22.73 17.83
CA ALA A 450 -44.25 -24.03 18.08
C ALA A 450 -44.67 -24.72 16.77
N LYS A 451 -45.18 -23.95 15.80
CA LYS A 451 -45.56 -24.43 14.47
C LYS A 451 -44.35 -24.86 13.64
N ASP A 452 -43.29 -24.08 13.64
CA ASP A 452 -42.07 -24.42 12.91
C ASP A 452 -41.32 -25.59 13.56
N LEU A 453 -41.35 -25.68 14.89
CA LEU A 453 -40.83 -26.84 15.63
C LEU A 453 -41.62 -28.10 15.30
N SER A 454 -42.96 -28.03 15.28
CA SER A 454 -43.80 -29.18 14.92
C SER A 454 -43.63 -29.55 13.44
N ARG A 455 -43.47 -28.57 12.55
CA ARG A 455 -43.17 -28.79 11.13
C ARG A 455 -41.81 -29.49 10.94
N LEU A 456 -40.78 -29.05 11.65
CA LEU A 456 -39.47 -29.68 11.65
C LEU A 456 -39.52 -31.13 12.16
N LEU A 457 -40.31 -31.39 13.20
CA LEU A 457 -40.55 -32.75 13.71
C LEU A 457 -41.42 -33.60 12.79
N SER A 458 -42.27 -32.98 11.95
CA SER A 458 -43.15 -33.67 10.99
C SER A 458 -42.48 -34.03 9.67
N LEU A 459 -41.47 -33.26 9.26
CA LEU A 459 -40.52 -33.68 8.23
C LEU A 459 -39.88 -34.98 8.73
N ASP A 460 -39.71 -35.98 7.86
CA ASP A 460 -39.04 -37.26 8.15
C ASP A 460 -37.54 -37.05 8.46
N THR A 461 -37.22 -36.16 9.40
CA THR A 461 -35.89 -35.73 9.81
C THR A 461 -35.12 -36.92 10.35
N LEU A 462 -35.75 -37.72 11.20
CA LEU A 462 -35.14 -38.94 11.74
C LEU A 462 -34.86 -39.98 10.65
N GLY A 463 -35.79 -40.19 9.72
CA GLY A 463 -35.61 -41.13 8.62
C GLY A 463 -34.57 -40.65 7.61
N GLN A 464 -34.56 -39.37 7.24
CA GLN A 464 -33.56 -38.76 6.36
C GLN A 464 -32.16 -38.79 6.99
N LEU A 465 -32.04 -38.45 8.28
CA LEU A 465 -30.77 -38.58 9.01
C LEU A 465 -30.31 -40.04 9.09
N GLY A 466 -31.22 -40.97 9.36
CA GLY A 466 -30.90 -42.40 9.40
C GLY A 466 -30.37 -42.91 8.06
N LYS A 467 -31.02 -42.54 6.96
CA LYS A 467 -30.59 -42.90 5.60
C LYS A 467 -29.28 -42.20 5.19
N ALA A 468 -29.10 -40.93 5.55
CA ALA A 468 -27.86 -40.20 5.32
C ALA A 468 -26.69 -40.82 6.10
N MET A 469 -26.91 -41.21 7.35
CA MET A 469 -25.93 -41.94 8.16
C MET A 469 -25.59 -43.30 7.52
N ALA A 470 -26.58 -44.04 7.02
CA ALA A 470 -26.34 -45.29 6.30
C ALA A 470 -25.51 -45.06 5.02
N MET A 471 -25.82 -44.03 4.23
CA MET A 471 -25.06 -43.64 3.04
C MET A 471 -23.62 -43.24 3.39
N MET A 472 -23.43 -42.52 4.49
CA MET A 472 -22.13 -42.12 5.00
C MET A 472 -21.23 -43.32 5.35
N PHE A 473 -21.82 -44.40 5.88
CA PHE A 473 -21.09 -45.66 6.17
C PHE A 473 -21.00 -46.64 4.99
N THR A 474 -21.68 -46.37 3.86
CA THR A 474 -21.68 -47.25 2.68
C THR A 474 -20.83 -46.67 1.53
N SER A 475 -20.68 -45.35 1.44
CA SER A 475 -19.92 -44.70 0.36
C SER A 475 -18.40 -44.80 0.56
N ARG A 476 -17.68 -45.23 -0.48
CA ARG A 476 -16.20 -45.37 -0.45
C ARG A 476 -15.49 -44.05 -0.10
N GLY A 477 -16.04 -42.91 -0.50
CA GLY A 477 -15.44 -41.59 -0.27
C GLY A 477 -15.50 -41.11 1.19
N THR A 478 -16.49 -41.55 1.97
CA THR A 478 -16.74 -41.04 3.34
C THR A 478 -16.31 -42.02 4.43
N VAL A 479 -16.33 -43.32 4.16
CA VAL A 479 -15.97 -44.37 5.14
C VAL A 479 -14.50 -44.28 5.57
N LEU A 480 -13.58 -44.09 4.63
CA LEU A 480 -12.15 -44.06 4.92
C LEU A 480 -11.75 -42.89 5.85
N PRO A 481 -12.23 -41.63 5.62
CA PRO A 481 -12.05 -40.53 6.58
C PRO A 481 -12.58 -40.83 7.99
N ILE A 482 -13.76 -41.46 8.11
CA ILE A 482 -14.39 -41.73 9.41
C ILE A 482 -13.62 -42.78 10.19
N ILE A 483 -13.19 -43.86 9.54
CA ILE A 483 -12.32 -44.87 10.15
C ILE A 483 -11.00 -44.23 10.58
N GLY A 484 -10.41 -43.39 9.72
CA GLY A 484 -9.21 -42.62 10.06
C GLY A 484 -9.39 -41.73 11.29
N ALA A 485 -10.51 -41.02 11.39
CA ALA A 485 -10.83 -40.17 12.53
C ALA A 485 -11.06 -40.98 13.82
N LEU A 486 -11.75 -42.13 13.74
CA LEU A 486 -11.95 -43.02 14.89
C LEU A 486 -10.63 -43.62 15.38
N LEU A 487 -9.75 -44.04 14.47
CA LEU A 487 -8.40 -44.49 14.81
C LEU A 487 -7.59 -43.38 15.47
N LEU A 488 -7.70 -42.14 14.98
CA LEU A 488 -7.03 -40.98 15.55
C LEU A 488 -7.56 -40.66 16.96
N VAL A 489 -8.88 -40.77 17.19
CA VAL A 489 -9.49 -40.65 18.53
C VAL A 489 -9.02 -41.76 19.46
N GLY A 490 -8.98 -43.02 19.00
CA GLY A 490 -8.44 -44.15 19.76
C GLY A 490 -6.96 -43.95 20.14
N PHE A 491 -6.14 -43.51 19.19
CA PHE A 491 -4.75 -43.14 19.41
C PHE A 491 -4.60 -41.97 20.39
N SER A 492 -5.49 -40.97 20.33
CA SER A 492 -5.51 -39.87 21.29
C SER A 492 -5.80 -40.33 22.71
N ILE A 493 -6.82 -41.17 22.89
CA ILE A 493 -7.18 -41.70 24.21
C ILE A 493 -5.99 -42.45 24.82
N SER A 494 -5.30 -43.28 24.01
CA SER A 494 -4.08 -43.98 24.43
C SER A 494 -2.92 -43.01 24.75
N SER A 495 -2.69 -42.00 23.92
CA SER A 495 -1.60 -41.03 24.10
C SER A 495 -1.84 -40.00 25.22
N ARG A 496 -3.07 -39.86 25.76
CA ARG A 496 -3.36 -38.98 26.92
C ARG A 496 -2.50 -39.31 28.14
N ARG A 497 -2.22 -40.59 28.41
CA ARG A 497 -1.33 -41.01 29.51
C ARG A 497 0.08 -40.45 29.30
N HIS A 498 0.61 -40.59 28.10
CA HIS A 498 1.93 -40.07 27.71
C HIS A 498 1.99 -38.55 27.75
N PHE A 499 0.92 -37.87 27.33
CA PHE A 499 0.82 -36.41 27.39
C PHE A 499 0.82 -35.91 28.83
N ASN A 500 0.02 -36.49 29.72
CA ASN A 500 0.01 -36.11 31.13
C ASN A 500 1.38 -36.36 31.79
N ALA A 501 2.01 -37.50 31.53
CA ALA A 501 3.36 -37.80 32.02
C ALA A 501 4.43 -36.87 31.42
N PHE A 502 4.24 -36.39 30.19
CA PHE A 502 5.10 -35.36 29.59
C PHE A 502 4.92 -34.00 30.27
N LEU A 503 3.68 -33.58 30.56
CA LEU A 503 3.38 -32.32 31.26
C LEU A 503 3.99 -32.30 32.65
N GLU A 504 3.87 -33.39 33.42
CA GLU A 504 4.43 -33.52 34.76
C GLU A 504 5.98 -33.46 34.75
N ARG A 505 6.62 -34.22 33.85
CA ARG A 505 8.08 -34.14 33.65
C ARG A 505 8.53 -32.76 33.22
N SER A 506 7.77 -32.10 32.35
CA SER A 506 8.07 -30.73 31.92
C SER A 506 7.93 -29.75 33.07
N ALA A 507 6.86 -29.85 33.86
CA ALA A 507 6.59 -28.98 35.00
C ALA A 507 7.69 -29.05 36.07
N SER A 508 8.19 -30.26 36.39
CA SER A 508 9.28 -30.44 37.36
C SER A 508 10.61 -29.75 37.02
N LYS A 509 10.81 -29.45 35.72
CA LYS A 509 12.02 -28.79 35.18
C LYS A 509 11.85 -27.28 35.04
N VAL A 510 10.61 -26.79 34.97
CA VAL A 510 10.31 -25.37 34.77
C VAL A 510 10.69 -24.57 36.02
N GLY A 511 11.44 -23.49 35.82
CA GLY A 511 11.96 -22.66 36.91
C GLY A 511 13.37 -23.03 37.40
N LYS A 512 13.90 -24.22 37.07
CA LYS A 512 15.29 -24.60 37.38
C LYS A 512 16.21 -24.15 36.25
N VAL A 513 17.13 -23.22 36.53
CA VAL A 513 17.93 -22.52 35.50
C VAL A 513 18.72 -23.45 34.57
N THR A 514 19.26 -24.56 35.09
CA THR A 514 20.05 -25.52 34.31
C THR A 514 19.20 -26.47 33.43
N GLN A 515 17.92 -26.63 33.75
CA GLN A 515 17.03 -27.61 33.11
C GLN A 515 15.90 -26.97 32.29
N ASP A 516 15.52 -25.73 32.59
CA ASP A 516 14.43 -25.01 31.93
C ASP A 516 14.88 -24.50 30.54
N ARG A 517 14.60 -25.29 29.50
CA ARG A 517 14.85 -24.93 28.10
C ARG A 517 13.56 -24.46 27.43
N PHE A 518 13.64 -23.44 26.58
CA PHE A 518 12.49 -22.93 25.82
C PHE A 518 11.82 -23.99 24.92
N ARG A 519 12.57 -25.00 24.45
CA ARG A 519 12.02 -26.16 23.72
C ARG A 519 10.91 -26.87 24.50
N LEU A 520 10.91 -26.82 25.85
CA LEU A 520 9.83 -27.37 26.67
C LEU A 520 8.52 -26.59 26.49
N THR A 521 8.57 -25.26 26.36
CA THR A 521 7.39 -24.44 26.07
C THR A 521 6.80 -24.81 24.72
N ILE A 522 7.64 -24.81 23.68
CA ILE A 522 7.21 -25.10 22.30
C ILE A 522 6.62 -26.51 22.22
N ARG A 523 7.29 -27.51 22.82
CA ARG A 523 6.77 -28.88 22.87
C ARG A 523 5.43 -28.94 23.59
N THR A 524 5.26 -28.22 24.69
CA THR A 524 3.99 -28.19 25.42
C THR A 524 2.87 -27.57 24.57
N VAL A 525 3.16 -26.49 23.84
CA VAL A 525 2.21 -25.89 22.88
C VAL A 525 1.86 -26.90 21.78
N PHE A 526 2.86 -27.47 21.12
CA PHE A 526 2.70 -28.45 20.04
C PHE A 526 1.86 -29.67 20.47
N TRP A 527 2.22 -30.32 21.58
CA TRP A 527 1.48 -31.49 22.07
C TRP A 527 0.08 -31.13 22.58
N SER A 528 -0.14 -29.94 23.14
CA SER A 528 -1.48 -29.49 23.53
C SER A 528 -2.39 -29.30 22.32
N ILE A 529 -1.88 -28.71 21.23
CA ILE A 529 -2.61 -28.56 19.96
C ILE A 529 -2.92 -29.93 19.36
N LEU A 530 -1.95 -30.85 19.33
CA LEU A 530 -2.13 -32.20 18.80
C LEU A 530 -3.14 -33.03 19.60
N VAL A 531 -3.11 -32.95 20.93
CA VAL A 531 -4.06 -33.68 21.80
C VAL A 531 -5.48 -33.10 21.70
N ALA A 532 -5.62 -31.84 21.31
CA ALA A 532 -6.91 -31.16 21.11
C ALA A 532 -7.58 -31.46 19.75
N LEU A 533 -6.83 -31.95 18.76
CA LEU A 533 -7.26 -32.20 17.37
C LEU A 533 -8.28 -33.34 17.14
N PRO A 534 -8.29 -34.46 17.88
CA PRO A 534 -9.08 -35.65 17.51
C PRO A 534 -10.59 -35.47 17.50
N LEU A 535 -11.12 -34.76 18.49
CA LEU A 535 -12.56 -34.54 18.61
C LEU A 535 -13.06 -33.57 17.52
N PRO A 536 -12.36 -32.45 17.24
CA PRO A 536 -12.60 -31.66 16.03
C PRO A 536 -12.48 -32.45 14.74
N VAL A 537 -11.45 -33.28 14.54
CA VAL A 537 -11.35 -34.08 13.31
C VAL A 537 -12.51 -35.04 13.15
N LEU A 538 -12.91 -35.74 14.23
CA LEU A 538 -14.10 -36.59 14.19
C LEU A 538 -15.35 -35.78 13.85
N TRP A 539 -15.55 -34.63 14.50
CA TRP A 539 -16.65 -33.70 14.22
C TRP A 539 -16.65 -33.28 12.73
N GLY A 540 -15.50 -32.85 12.21
CA GLY A 540 -15.35 -32.46 10.81
C GLY A 540 -15.60 -33.60 9.82
N THR A 541 -15.15 -34.83 10.12
CA THR A 541 -15.43 -35.99 9.26
C THR A 541 -16.90 -36.39 9.25
N LEU A 542 -17.62 -36.22 10.36
CA LEU A 542 -19.07 -36.39 10.40
C LEU A 542 -19.76 -35.31 9.55
N GLY A 543 -19.32 -34.06 9.64
CA GLY A 543 -19.85 -32.97 8.83
C GLY A 543 -19.64 -33.20 7.34
N TYR A 544 -18.42 -33.55 6.93
CA TYR A 544 -18.09 -33.92 5.54
C TYR A 544 -18.88 -35.14 5.05
N GLY A 545 -19.09 -36.13 5.91
CA GLY A 545 -19.91 -37.30 5.61
C GLY A 545 -21.36 -36.93 5.29
N LEU A 546 -21.95 -36.04 6.09
CA LEU A 546 -23.32 -35.56 5.92
C LEU A 546 -23.48 -34.63 4.70
N GLN A 547 -22.49 -33.78 4.40
CA GLN A 547 -22.50 -32.92 3.20
C GLN A 547 -22.58 -33.71 1.89
N ASN A 548 -21.94 -34.89 1.83
CA ASN A 548 -21.97 -35.76 0.65
C ASN A 548 -23.31 -36.51 0.48
N ALA A 549 -24.19 -36.47 1.49
CA ALA A 549 -25.51 -37.09 1.45
C ALA A 549 -26.53 -36.18 0.74
N TRP A 550 -26.19 -35.73 -0.47
CA TRP A 550 -26.98 -34.78 -1.29
C TRP A 550 -28.47 -35.11 -1.48
N PRO A 551 -28.95 -36.38 -1.45
CA PRO A 551 -30.37 -36.68 -1.53
C PRO A 551 -31.18 -36.25 -0.28
N TYR A 552 -30.50 -35.92 0.82
CA TYR A 552 -31.11 -35.60 2.11
C TYR A 552 -30.75 -34.17 2.55
N PRO A 553 -31.55 -33.14 2.20
CA PRO A 553 -31.22 -31.74 2.45
C PRO A 553 -30.97 -31.40 3.92
N ILE A 554 -31.73 -32.02 4.83
CA ILE A 554 -31.54 -31.83 6.28
C ILE A 554 -30.17 -32.32 6.74
N ALA A 555 -29.69 -33.45 6.19
CA ALA A 555 -28.38 -33.97 6.51
C ALA A 555 -27.27 -33.03 6.00
N VAL A 556 -27.38 -32.55 4.76
CA VAL A 556 -26.42 -31.62 4.17
C VAL A 556 -26.31 -30.33 5.00
N ALA A 557 -27.45 -29.73 5.37
CA ALA A 557 -27.47 -28.51 6.17
C ALA A 557 -26.87 -28.70 7.57
N ILE A 558 -27.12 -29.84 8.23
CA ILE A 558 -26.46 -30.19 9.50
C ILE A 558 -24.95 -30.39 9.27
N GLY A 559 -24.56 -31.01 8.15
CA GLY A 559 -23.17 -31.17 7.74
C GLY A 559 -22.44 -29.83 7.59
N ASP A 560 -23.08 -28.83 6.98
CA ASP A 560 -22.56 -27.46 6.88
C ASP A 560 -22.40 -26.79 8.25
N GLY A 561 -23.38 -26.95 9.14
CA GLY A 561 -23.27 -26.44 10.51
C GLY A 561 -22.12 -27.08 11.30
N ILE A 562 -21.89 -28.39 11.11
CA ILE A 562 -20.81 -29.13 11.77
C ILE A 562 -19.45 -28.68 11.26
N THR A 563 -19.28 -28.54 9.94
CA THR A 563 -18.00 -28.10 9.36
C THR A 563 -17.68 -26.66 9.71
N ALA A 564 -18.66 -25.76 9.73
CA ALA A 564 -18.46 -24.36 10.10
C ALA A 564 -18.09 -24.15 11.59
N THR A 565 -18.53 -25.04 12.49
CA THR A 565 -18.21 -24.98 13.92
C THR A 565 -16.86 -25.60 14.29
N LEU A 566 -16.20 -26.29 13.34
CA LEU A 566 -14.91 -26.94 13.52
C LEU A 566 -13.80 -26.04 14.11
N PRO A 567 -13.49 -24.85 13.56
CA PRO A 567 -12.41 -24.01 14.09
C PRO A 567 -12.71 -23.51 15.51
N LEU A 568 -13.98 -23.20 15.80
CA LEU A 568 -14.42 -22.76 17.12
C LEU A 568 -14.25 -23.86 18.17
N LEU A 569 -14.71 -25.07 17.85
CA LEU A 569 -14.57 -26.25 18.70
C LEU A 569 -13.09 -26.55 18.98
N TRP A 570 -12.23 -26.47 17.96
CA TRP A 570 -10.79 -26.69 18.11
C TRP A 570 -10.14 -25.61 18.99
N ALA A 571 -10.50 -24.33 18.81
CA ALA A 571 -10.02 -23.24 19.64
C ALA A 571 -10.38 -23.42 21.13
N PHE A 572 -11.61 -23.85 21.42
CA PHE A 572 -12.01 -24.23 22.77
C PHE A 572 -11.21 -25.44 23.27
N MET A 573 -11.03 -26.50 22.49
CA MET A 573 -10.25 -27.68 22.92
C MET A 573 -8.78 -27.34 23.23
N ILE A 574 -8.17 -26.44 22.45
CA ILE A 574 -6.81 -25.93 22.71
C ILE A 574 -6.76 -25.14 24.02
N SER A 575 -7.73 -24.25 24.26
CA SER A 575 -7.75 -23.43 25.48
C SER A 575 -7.88 -24.30 26.74
N ALA A 576 -8.66 -25.39 26.70
CA ALA A 576 -8.69 -26.37 27.79
C ALA A 576 -7.39 -27.16 27.95
N ALA A 577 -6.74 -27.54 26.85
CA ALA A 577 -5.43 -28.20 26.92
C ALA A 577 -4.39 -27.29 27.60
N PHE A 578 -4.40 -25.99 27.30
CA PHE A 578 -3.53 -24.99 27.94
C PHE A 578 -3.86 -24.72 29.41
N ALA A 579 -5.12 -24.83 29.81
CA ALA A 579 -5.60 -24.55 31.17
C ALA A 579 -5.46 -25.72 32.17
N ARG A 580 -4.96 -26.89 31.75
CA ARG A 580 -4.69 -28.03 32.64
C ARG A 580 -3.74 -27.62 33.80
N SER A 581 -3.82 -28.33 34.92
CA SER A 581 -3.00 -28.07 36.13
C SER A 581 -1.50 -27.96 35.86
N ASN A 582 -0.95 -28.89 35.07
CA ASN A 582 0.45 -28.87 34.60
C ASN A 582 0.62 -28.27 33.19
N GLY A 583 -0.36 -27.49 32.73
CA GLY A 583 -0.44 -26.92 31.39
C GLY A 583 0.32 -25.61 31.21
N LEU A 584 0.13 -25.01 30.04
CA LEU A 584 0.82 -23.79 29.61
C LEU A 584 0.48 -22.59 30.50
N PHE A 585 -0.79 -22.36 30.84
CA PHE A 585 -1.22 -21.16 31.56
C PHE A 585 -0.71 -21.14 33.01
N ILE A 586 -0.77 -22.28 33.70
CA ILE A 586 -0.42 -22.34 35.13
C ILE A 586 1.09 -22.46 35.31
N VAL A 587 1.74 -23.45 34.70
CA VAL A 587 3.16 -23.74 34.99
C VAL A 587 4.11 -22.85 34.19
N HIS A 588 3.85 -22.68 32.90
CA HIS A 588 4.76 -21.97 32.02
C HIS A 588 4.54 -20.44 32.07
N PHE A 589 3.30 -19.97 32.00
CA PHE A 589 2.98 -18.53 32.10
C PHE A 589 2.86 -18.04 33.54
N ARG A 590 2.79 -18.94 34.53
CA ARG A 590 2.65 -18.62 35.96
C ARG A 590 1.38 -17.82 36.28
N TRP A 591 0.30 -18.07 35.54
CA TRP A 591 -1.00 -17.50 35.89
C TRP A 591 -1.54 -18.19 37.14
N PRO A 592 -2.14 -17.44 38.08
CA PRO A 592 -2.64 -18.03 39.32
C PRO A 592 -3.77 -19.01 39.00
N GLN A 593 -3.67 -20.21 39.56
CA GLN A 593 -4.60 -21.33 39.32
C GLN A 593 -6.07 -20.91 39.56
N ASN A 594 -6.33 -20.08 40.58
CA ASN A 594 -7.67 -19.57 40.89
C ASN A 594 -8.25 -18.70 39.75
N ARG A 595 -7.43 -17.91 39.06
CA ARG A 595 -7.89 -17.09 37.92
C ARG A 595 -8.19 -17.97 36.71
N VAL A 596 -7.33 -18.95 36.42
CA VAL A 596 -7.53 -19.90 35.32
C VAL A 596 -8.77 -20.77 35.56
N ALA A 597 -8.94 -21.30 36.76
CA ALA A 597 -10.12 -22.09 37.14
C ALA A 597 -11.42 -21.26 37.02
N ARG A 598 -11.39 -19.98 37.42
CA ARG A 598 -12.54 -19.09 37.28
C ARG A 598 -12.87 -18.76 35.81
N ALA A 599 -11.86 -18.52 34.98
CA ALA A 599 -12.03 -18.30 33.54
C ALA A 599 -12.60 -19.54 32.83
N MET A 600 -12.20 -20.74 33.24
CA MET A 600 -12.66 -22.00 32.67
C MET A 600 -13.97 -22.52 33.28
N ARG A 601 -14.58 -21.81 34.23
CA ARG A 601 -15.79 -22.26 34.94
C ARG A 601 -16.95 -22.62 34.00
N TYR A 602 -17.16 -21.82 32.96
CA TYR A 602 -18.22 -22.02 31.97
C TYR A 602 -17.70 -22.60 30.65
N TYR A 603 -16.49 -23.16 30.65
CA TYR A 603 -15.93 -23.77 29.43
C TYR A 603 -16.78 -24.96 28.93
N SER A 604 -17.28 -25.79 29.84
CA SER A 604 -18.18 -26.90 29.49
C SER A 604 -19.48 -26.41 28.86
N LEU A 605 -19.98 -25.25 29.29
CA LEU A 605 -21.13 -24.58 28.67
C LEU A 605 -20.82 -24.17 27.22
N SER A 606 -19.60 -23.67 26.95
CA SER A 606 -19.19 -23.30 25.58
C SER A 606 -19.21 -24.49 24.61
N ILE A 607 -18.71 -25.65 25.02
CA ILE A 607 -18.75 -26.86 24.18
C ILE A 607 -20.16 -27.46 24.11
N GLY A 608 -20.86 -27.56 25.25
CA GLY A 608 -22.15 -28.25 25.32
C GLY A 608 -23.34 -27.44 24.81
N LEU A 609 -23.25 -26.11 24.79
CA LEU A 609 -24.35 -25.23 24.40
C LEU A 609 -24.00 -24.34 23.20
N ILE A 610 -22.88 -23.60 23.25
CA ILE A 610 -22.55 -22.61 22.20
C ILE A 610 -22.27 -23.30 20.85
N VAL A 611 -21.43 -24.33 20.83
CA VAL A 611 -21.08 -25.04 19.59
C VAL A 611 -22.32 -25.69 18.93
N PRO A 612 -23.18 -26.45 19.63
CA PRO A 612 -24.41 -26.99 19.04
C PRO A 612 -25.40 -25.93 18.59
N LEU A 613 -25.54 -24.82 19.33
CA LEU A 613 -26.43 -23.74 18.92
C LEU A 613 -25.93 -23.04 17.65
N ILE A 614 -24.62 -22.82 17.50
CA ILE A 614 -24.06 -22.25 16.26
C ILE A 614 -24.21 -23.23 15.11
N MET A 615 -24.02 -24.54 15.35
CA MET A 615 -24.28 -25.58 14.37
C MET A 615 -25.73 -25.53 13.88
N LEU A 616 -26.70 -25.48 14.81
CA LEU A 616 -28.13 -25.37 14.48
C LEU A 616 -28.46 -24.05 13.77
N LEU A 617 -27.87 -22.94 14.21
CA LEU A 617 -28.04 -21.63 13.57
C LEU A 617 -27.66 -21.66 12.09
N ILE A 618 -26.50 -22.26 11.78
CA ILE A 618 -26.00 -22.39 10.41
C ILE A 618 -26.84 -23.40 9.63
N ALA A 619 -27.20 -24.54 10.24
CA ALA A 619 -28.05 -25.54 9.61
C ALA A 619 -29.42 -24.96 9.20
N PHE A 620 -30.10 -24.23 10.09
CA PHE A 620 -31.37 -23.57 9.77
C PHE A 620 -31.21 -22.45 8.73
N GLY A 621 -30.03 -21.83 8.65
CA GLY A 621 -29.69 -20.86 7.61
C GLY A 621 -29.45 -21.46 6.21
N ASN A 622 -29.20 -22.77 6.11
CA ASN A 622 -28.96 -23.47 4.85
C ASN A 622 -30.14 -24.37 4.43
N LEU A 623 -31.16 -24.53 5.28
CA LEU A 623 -32.33 -25.38 5.03
C LEU A 623 -33.42 -24.65 4.22
N GLU A 624 -33.89 -25.27 3.13
CA GLU A 624 -35.08 -24.91 2.32
C GLU A 624 -35.38 -23.40 2.23
N ASP A 625 -34.52 -22.62 1.55
CA ASP A 625 -34.69 -21.17 1.34
C ASP A 625 -34.78 -20.35 2.66
N ARG A 626 -34.03 -20.72 3.72
CA ARG A 626 -33.94 -19.99 5.00
C ARG A 626 -35.25 -19.89 5.78
N GLN A 627 -36.25 -20.73 5.48
CA GLN A 627 -37.59 -20.66 6.10
C GLN A 627 -37.58 -20.70 7.63
N PHE A 628 -36.68 -21.50 8.24
CA PHE A 628 -36.60 -21.66 9.70
C PHE A 628 -35.70 -20.63 10.40
N SER A 629 -35.01 -19.77 9.63
CA SER A 629 -34.03 -18.82 10.17
C SER A 629 -34.70 -17.75 11.05
N SER A 630 -35.87 -17.26 10.63
CA SER A 630 -36.65 -16.22 11.32
C SER A 630 -37.20 -16.66 12.68
N SER A 631 -37.51 -17.94 12.85
CA SER A 631 -38.09 -18.52 14.05
C SER A 631 -37.06 -19.23 14.94
N LEU A 632 -36.68 -20.46 14.57
CA LEU A 632 -35.77 -21.34 15.29
C LEU A 632 -34.32 -20.83 15.26
N GLY A 633 -33.87 -20.34 14.09
CA GLY A 633 -32.54 -19.73 13.94
C GLY A 633 -32.38 -18.51 14.86
N ARG A 634 -33.37 -17.60 14.88
CA ARG A 634 -33.39 -16.44 15.79
C ARG A 634 -33.33 -16.83 17.26
N LEU A 635 -34.09 -17.85 17.68
CA LEU A 635 -34.02 -18.35 19.06
C LEU A 635 -32.61 -18.84 19.39
N CYS A 636 -32.00 -19.64 18.51
CA CYS A 636 -30.64 -20.12 18.69
C CYS A 636 -29.64 -18.96 18.82
N PHE A 637 -29.77 -17.94 17.97
CA PHE A 637 -28.95 -16.74 18.02
C PHE A 637 -29.06 -15.97 19.34
N ILE A 638 -30.28 -15.75 19.83
CA ILE A 638 -30.52 -15.06 21.12
C ILE A 638 -29.90 -15.86 22.29
N LEU A 639 -30.04 -17.20 22.28
CA LEU A 639 -29.42 -18.05 23.28
C LEU A 639 -27.89 -18.03 23.22
N ILE A 640 -27.29 -18.00 22.01
CA ILE A 640 -25.85 -17.84 21.81
C ILE A 640 -25.37 -16.51 22.41
N CYS A 641 -26.05 -15.41 22.13
CA CYS A 641 -25.73 -14.09 22.68
C CYS A 641 -25.73 -14.10 24.21
N GLY A 642 -26.75 -14.72 24.84
CA GLY A 642 -26.81 -14.88 26.29
C GLY A 642 -25.65 -15.72 26.84
N ALA A 643 -25.36 -16.85 26.20
CA ALA A 643 -24.26 -17.73 26.60
C ALA A 643 -22.88 -17.05 26.47
N ILE A 644 -22.62 -16.34 25.37
CA ILE A 644 -21.39 -15.56 25.17
C ILE A 644 -21.28 -14.45 26.22
N SER A 645 -22.38 -13.76 26.56
CA SER A 645 -22.39 -12.74 27.61
C SER A 645 -22.03 -13.32 28.99
N ILE A 646 -22.55 -14.50 29.34
CA ILE A 646 -22.18 -15.20 30.59
C ILE A 646 -20.69 -15.57 30.60
N VAL A 647 -20.17 -16.11 29.50
CA VAL A 647 -18.75 -16.48 29.36
C VAL A 647 -17.86 -15.25 29.49
N THR A 648 -18.19 -14.14 28.81
CA THR A 648 -17.40 -12.90 28.88
C THR A 648 -17.41 -12.28 30.29
N VAL A 649 -18.54 -12.30 31.01
CA VAL A 649 -18.61 -11.89 32.42
C VAL A 649 -17.70 -12.74 33.30
N SER A 650 -17.64 -14.05 33.06
CA SER A 650 -16.74 -14.95 33.81
C SER A 650 -15.27 -14.61 33.58
N LEU A 651 -14.92 -14.24 32.35
CA LEU A 651 -13.57 -13.87 31.92
C LEU A 651 -13.16 -12.51 32.52
N LYS A 652 -14.07 -11.53 32.57
CA LYS A 652 -13.89 -10.26 33.29
C LYS A 652 -13.61 -10.49 34.77
N ARG A 653 -14.44 -11.32 35.43
CA ARG A 653 -14.28 -11.66 36.87
C ARG A 653 -13.02 -12.48 37.18
N ALA A 654 -12.41 -13.10 36.17
CA ALA A 654 -11.11 -13.77 36.29
C ALA A 654 -9.92 -12.78 36.31
N GLY A 655 -10.15 -11.50 36.01
CA GLY A 655 -9.12 -10.45 36.08
C GLY A 655 -8.12 -10.53 34.93
N ILE A 656 -8.55 -10.97 33.75
CA ILE A 656 -7.73 -10.97 32.53
C ILE A 656 -7.80 -9.55 31.93
N PRO A 657 -6.67 -8.82 31.81
CA PRO A 657 -6.69 -7.50 31.20
C PRO A 657 -6.81 -7.62 29.68
N LEU A 658 -7.80 -6.95 29.09
CA LEU A 658 -7.89 -6.74 27.63
C LEU A 658 -6.87 -5.69 27.17
N TYR A 659 -6.56 -4.74 28.05
CA TYR A 659 -5.59 -3.70 27.81
C TYR A 659 -4.68 -3.53 29.04
N LEU A 660 -3.38 -3.35 28.78
CA LEU A 660 -2.35 -3.12 29.79
C LEU A 660 -1.79 -1.71 29.57
N ASP A 661 -1.77 -0.91 30.62
CA ASP A 661 -1.15 0.42 30.58
C ASP A 661 0.38 0.33 30.52
N LYS A 662 1.05 1.48 30.36
CA LYS A 662 2.52 1.57 30.29
C LYS A 662 3.21 0.92 31.50
N GLU A 663 2.56 0.96 32.66
CA GLU A 663 3.04 0.37 33.92
C GLU A 663 2.67 -1.12 34.07
N GLY A 664 1.92 -1.68 33.11
CA GLY A 664 1.44 -3.06 33.17
C GLY A 664 0.24 -3.25 34.11
N ASN A 665 -0.37 -2.17 34.59
CA ASN A 665 -1.63 -2.24 35.34
C ASN A 665 -2.80 -2.53 34.38
N GLY A 666 -3.69 -3.41 34.81
CA GLY A 666 -4.89 -3.81 34.06
C GLY A 666 -6.16 -3.11 34.52
N ASP A 667 -6.13 -2.35 35.62
CA ASP A 667 -7.31 -1.66 36.15
C ASP A 667 -7.37 -0.20 35.68
N ASN A 668 -7.62 -0.01 34.38
CA ASN A 668 -7.68 1.32 33.76
C ASN A 668 -9.07 1.54 33.16
N MET A 669 -9.47 2.81 33.02
CA MET A 669 -10.78 3.17 32.48
C MET A 669 -11.05 2.53 31.10
N ILE A 670 -10.03 2.50 30.24
CA ILE A 670 -10.09 1.86 28.92
C ILE A 670 -10.38 0.36 29.03
N ASN A 671 -9.70 -0.36 29.92
CA ASN A 671 -9.94 -1.80 30.11
C ASN A 671 -11.36 -2.07 30.64
N ARG A 672 -11.86 -1.24 31.56
CA ARG A 672 -13.25 -1.36 32.05
C ARG A 672 -14.27 -1.09 30.94
N MET A 673 -14.03 -0.07 30.11
CA MET A 673 -14.87 0.27 28.97
C MET A 673 -14.90 -0.87 27.93
N LEU A 674 -13.73 -1.43 27.57
CA LEU A 674 -13.63 -2.56 26.64
C LEU A 674 -14.38 -3.80 27.15
N TRP A 675 -14.23 -4.13 28.44
CA TRP A 675 -14.97 -5.23 29.04
C TRP A 675 -16.49 -5.00 29.05
N ASN A 676 -16.93 -3.78 29.34
CA ASN A 676 -18.35 -3.44 29.31
C ASN A 676 -18.91 -3.51 27.88
N LEU A 677 -18.16 -3.03 26.89
CA LEU A 677 -18.50 -3.13 25.48
C LEU A 677 -18.62 -4.60 25.02
N MET A 678 -17.65 -5.44 25.39
CA MET A 678 -17.65 -6.87 25.08
C MET A 678 -18.85 -7.63 25.67
N ILE A 679 -19.34 -7.22 26.84
CA ILE A 679 -20.52 -7.82 27.49
C ILE A 679 -21.81 -7.29 26.87
N ALA A 680 -21.85 -6.01 26.51
CA ALA A 680 -23.03 -5.35 25.95
C ALA A 680 -23.29 -5.72 24.48
N MET A 681 -22.25 -5.90 23.67
CA MET A 681 -22.38 -6.16 22.22
C MET A 681 -23.23 -7.40 21.88
N PRO A 682 -23.02 -8.59 22.49
CA PRO A 682 -23.91 -9.73 22.26
C PRO A 682 -25.36 -9.46 22.67
N LEU A 683 -25.59 -8.73 23.76
CA LEU A 683 -26.94 -8.39 24.22
C LEU A 683 -27.63 -7.40 23.28
N MET A 684 -26.90 -6.40 22.76
CA MET A 684 -27.42 -5.51 21.73
C MET A 684 -27.72 -6.25 20.43
N ALA A 685 -26.88 -7.21 20.04
CA ALA A 685 -27.14 -8.06 18.88
C ALA A 685 -28.42 -8.91 19.06
N ALA A 686 -28.64 -9.47 20.26
CA ALA A 686 -29.90 -10.16 20.57
C ALA A 686 -31.12 -9.24 20.48
N LEU A 687 -31.01 -7.99 20.96
CA LEU A 687 -32.08 -7.01 20.89
C LEU A 687 -32.34 -6.54 19.44
N ALA A 688 -31.28 -6.30 18.65
CA ALA A 688 -31.40 -5.97 17.24
C ALA A 688 -32.09 -7.10 16.45
N SER A 689 -31.74 -8.36 16.75
CA SER A 689 -32.40 -9.53 16.20
C SER A 689 -33.88 -9.61 16.58
N ALA A 690 -34.25 -9.20 17.81
CA ALA A 690 -35.65 -9.14 18.25
C ALA A 690 -36.46 -8.05 17.52
N ILE A 691 -35.82 -6.93 17.18
CA ILE A 691 -36.43 -5.83 16.42
C ILE A 691 -36.63 -6.19 14.94
N GLY A 692 -35.83 -7.12 14.40
CA GLY A 692 -35.96 -7.58 13.02
C GLY A 692 -34.68 -7.49 12.18
N TYR A 693 -33.53 -7.22 12.80
CA TYR A 693 -32.22 -7.10 12.17
C TYR A 693 -31.31 -8.32 12.43
N LEU A 694 -31.83 -9.54 12.19
CA LEU A 694 -31.17 -10.81 12.50
C LEU A 694 -29.87 -10.99 11.72
N ALA A 695 -29.90 -10.88 10.38
CA ALA A 695 -28.71 -11.05 9.54
C ALA A 695 -27.59 -10.05 9.89
N THR A 696 -27.97 -8.81 10.17
CA THR A 696 -27.04 -7.72 10.54
C THR A 696 -26.36 -8.03 11.88
N ALA A 697 -27.14 -8.50 12.85
CA ALA A 697 -26.67 -8.83 14.18
C ALA A 697 -25.71 -10.04 14.15
N GLN A 698 -26.04 -11.06 13.33
CA GLN A 698 -25.16 -12.22 13.11
C GLN A 698 -23.83 -11.81 12.47
N ALA A 699 -23.86 -10.99 11.41
CA ALA A 699 -22.67 -10.55 10.71
C ALA A 699 -21.73 -9.73 11.62
N LEU A 700 -22.27 -8.75 12.35
CA LEU A 700 -21.48 -7.92 13.27
C LEU A 700 -20.92 -8.74 14.44
N LEU A 701 -21.72 -9.64 15.01
CA LEU A 701 -21.28 -10.49 16.13
C LEU A 701 -20.16 -11.44 15.69
N ALA A 702 -20.25 -12.04 14.51
CA ALA A 702 -19.22 -12.93 13.97
C ALA A 702 -17.87 -12.20 13.75
N ARG A 703 -17.89 -10.95 13.27
CA ARG A 703 -16.66 -10.13 13.12
C ARG A 703 -16.07 -9.72 14.47
N LEU A 704 -16.92 -9.43 15.45
CA LEU A 704 -16.46 -9.16 16.81
C LEU A 704 -15.83 -10.41 17.45
N GLU A 705 -16.45 -11.58 17.30
CA GLU A 705 -15.93 -12.85 17.83
C GLU A 705 -14.58 -13.21 17.20
N THR A 706 -14.45 -13.12 15.88
CA THR A 706 -13.18 -13.38 15.17
C THR A 706 -12.09 -12.37 15.57
N SER A 707 -12.44 -11.09 15.78
CA SER A 707 -11.50 -10.09 16.33
C SER A 707 -10.96 -10.51 17.70
N VAL A 708 -11.83 -11.02 18.57
CA VAL A 708 -11.48 -11.47 19.93
C VAL A 708 -10.63 -12.74 19.89
N ALA A 709 -10.92 -13.66 18.97
CA ALA A 709 -10.12 -14.86 18.75
C ALA A 709 -8.69 -14.52 18.29
N ILE A 710 -8.53 -13.58 17.35
CA ILE A 710 -7.23 -13.06 16.91
C ILE A 710 -6.48 -12.42 18.08
N TRP A 711 -7.16 -11.58 18.87
CA TRP A 711 -6.56 -10.95 20.04
C TRP A 711 -6.09 -11.98 21.08
N PHE A 712 -6.89 -13.02 21.34
CA PHE A 712 -6.51 -14.11 22.24
C PHE A 712 -5.28 -14.88 21.72
N LEU A 713 -5.22 -15.18 20.42
CA LEU A 713 -4.06 -15.81 19.77
C LEU A 713 -2.79 -14.96 19.98
N LEU A 714 -2.87 -13.65 19.72
CA LEU A 714 -1.75 -12.73 19.90
C LEU A 714 -1.33 -12.61 21.37
N LEU A 715 -2.27 -12.68 22.32
CA LEU A 715 -1.97 -12.70 23.75
C LEU A 715 -1.20 -13.96 24.15
N VAL A 716 -1.56 -15.13 23.61
CA VAL A 716 -0.83 -16.38 23.84
C VAL A 716 0.58 -16.28 23.26
N ILE A 717 0.74 -15.78 22.03
CA ILE A 717 2.04 -15.54 21.39
C ILE A 717 2.89 -14.58 22.25
N TYR A 718 2.30 -13.48 22.72
CA TYR A 718 2.97 -12.53 23.62
C TYR A 718 3.54 -13.21 24.86
N HIS A 719 2.75 -14.07 25.52
CA HIS A 719 3.19 -14.76 26.73
C HIS A 719 4.24 -15.86 26.45
N ILE A 720 4.19 -16.52 25.30
CA ILE A 720 5.24 -17.45 24.85
C ILE A 720 6.56 -16.70 24.70
N ILE A 721 6.56 -15.56 24.00
CA ILE A 721 7.75 -14.75 23.77
C ILE A 721 8.26 -14.13 25.07
N ARG A 722 7.37 -13.61 25.93
CA ARG A 722 7.71 -13.13 27.27
C ARG A 722 8.43 -14.22 28.09
N ARG A 723 7.93 -15.45 28.03
CA ARG A 723 8.55 -16.59 28.72
C ARG A 723 9.93 -16.91 28.13
N TRP A 724 10.07 -16.90 26.81
CA TRP A 724 11.35 -17.10 26.13
C TRP A 724 12.41 -16.11 26.65
N MET A 725 12.09 -14.82 26.68
CA MET A 725 12.99 -13.79 27.21
C MET A 725 13.36 -14.01 28.68
N LEU A 726 12.39 -14.39 29.53
CA LEU A 726 12.67 -14.66 30.94
C LEU A 726 13.66 -15.83 31.13
N ILE A 727 13.55 -16.87 30.30
CA ILE A 727 14.49 -18.00 30.31
C ILE A 727 15.87 -17.52 29.86
N GLN A 728 15.97 -16.75 28.77
CA GLN A 728 17.24 -16.22 28.29
C GLN A 728 17.91 -15.29 29.31
N ARG A 729 17.15 -14.39 29.96
CA ARG A 729 17.64 -13.53 31.04
C ARG A 729 18.25 -14.34 32.18
N ARG A 730 17.53 -15.36 32.67
CA ARG A 730 18.02 -16.22 33.77
C ARG A 730 19.28 -17.00 33.38
N ARG A 731 19.36 -17.45 32.13
CA ARG A 731 20.50 -18.20 31.63
C ARG A 731 21.75 -17.32 31.52
N LEU A 732 21.65 -16.16 30.89
CA LEU A 732 22.75 -15.19 30.79
C LEU A 732 23.24 -14.74 32.17
N GLY A 733 22.32 -14.50 33.12
CA GLY A 733 22.68 -14.18 34.50
C GLY A 733 23.45 -15.31 35.21
N PHE A 734 23.05 -16.56 34.97
CA PHE A 734 23.74 -17.73 35.52
C PHE A 734 25.12 -17.97 34.88
N ASP A 735 25.23 -17.84 33.56
CA ASP A 735 26.50 -18.02 32.85
C ASP A 735 27.52 -16.95 33.29
N ARG A 736 27.10 -15.69 33.48
CA ARG A 736 27.93 -14.63 34.06
C ARG A 736 28.33 -14.91 35.52
N ALA A 737 27.39 -15.36 36.36
CA ALA A 737 27.69 -15.71 37.75
C ALA A 737 28.67 -16.89 37.86
N ARG A 738 28.60 -17.83 36.90
CA ARG A 738 29.53 -18.94 36.78
C ARG A 738 30.92 -18.47 36.32
N GLN A 739 31.00 -17.57 35.35
CA GLN A 739 32.26 -16.94 34.93
C GLN A 739 32.93 -16.21 36.09
N ARG A 740 32.21 -15.33 36.80
CA ARG A 740 32.75 -14.63 37.99
C ARG A 740 33.32 -15.57 39.06
N ARG A 741 32.67 -16.71 39.30
CA ARG A 741 33.19 -17.72 40.23
C ARG A 741 34.43 -18.43 39.70
N ALA A 742 34.49 -18.71 38.39
CA ALA A 742 35.67 -19.29 37.76
C ALA A 742 36.86 -18.31 37.79
N ASP A 743 36.63 -17.04 37.51
CA ASP A 743 37.65 -15.99 37.54
C ASP A 743 38.15 -15.75 38.97
N MET A 744 37.27 -15.75 39.98
CA MET A 744 37.67 -15.64 41.39
C MET A 744 38.48 -16.86 41.87
N LEU A 745 38.14 -18.07 41.41
CA LEU A 745 38.92 -19.28 41.71
C LEU A 745 40.26 -19.28 40.96
N ALA A 746 40.30 -18.80 39.71
CA ALA A 746 41.53 -18.65 38.94
C ALA A 746 42.44 -17.57 39.54
N ASN A 747 41.88 -16.46 40.03
CA ASN A 747 42.64 -15.44 40.75
C ASN A 747 43.13 -15.95 42.11
N ARG A 748 42.34 -16.75 42.83
CA ARG A 748 42.83 -17.42 44.05
C ARG A 748 43.96 -18.42 43.77
N ALA A 749 43.83 -19.22 42.71
CA ALA A 749 44.88 -20.15 42.29
C ALA A 749 46.15 -19.41 41.86
N ARG A 750 46.03 -18.32 41.08
CA ARG A 750 47.16 -17.44 40.73
C ARG A 750 47.77 -16.76 41.94
N SER A 751 46.97 -16.29 42.90
CA SER A 751 47.47 -15.70 44.15
C SER A 751 48.07 -16.74 45.13
N GLU A 752 47.70 -18.02 45.02
CA GLU A 752 48.37 -19.13 45.72
C GLU A 752 49.71 -19.49 45.05
N GLU A 753 49.78 -19.50 43.71
CA GLU A 753 51.02 -19.67 42.94
C GLU A 753 52.00 -18.47 43.12
N GLU A 754 51.51 -17.22 43.16
CA GLU A 754 52.31 -16.02 43.45
C GLU A 754 52.77 -15.94 44.93
N LYS A 755 52.09 -16.63 45.86
CA LYS A 755 52.58 -16.76 47.24
C LYS A 755 53.73 -17.77 47.38
N GLU A 756 53.89 -18.70 46.44
CA GLU A 756 55.03 -19.62 46.38
C GLU A 756 56.24 -19.03 45.62
N GLN A 757 56.06 -17.93 44.88
CA GLN A 757 57.15 -17.21 44.19
C GLN A 757 57.13 -15.71 44.50
N GLY A 758 57.87 -15.32 45.54
CA GLY A 758 58.48 -14.00 45.69
C GLY A 758 57.56 -12.78 45.61
N ALA A 759 57.22 -12.22 46.77
CA ALA A 759 56.55 -10.94 46.91
C ALA A 759 57.26 -9.83 46.12
N GLN A 760 56.62 -9.30 45.07
CA GLN A 760 56.84 -7.93 44.60
C GLN A 760 55.60 -7.36 43.89
N ASN A 761 55.24 -6.17 44.35
CA ASN A 761 54.16 -5.28 43.93
C ASN A 761 53.68 -5.43 42.48
N THR A 762 52.37 -5.63 42.31
CA THR A 762 51.65 -5.10 41.16
C THR A 762 50.29 -4.62 41.65
N ASP A 763 50.08 -3.30 41.59
CA ASP A 763 48.76 -2.69 41.74
C ASP A 763 47.87 -3.27 40.63
N ALA A 764 47.03 -4.23 41.00
CA ALA A 764 46.00 -4.75 40.13
C ALA A 764 44.97 -3.63 39.91
N ILE A 765 45.04 -3.01 38.74
CA ILE A 765 44.00 -2.10 38.24
C ILE A 765 42.72 -2.93 38.15
N GLU A 766 41.82 -2.74 39.12
CA GLU A 766 40.43 -3.19 39.03
C GLU A 766 39.78 -2.45 37.84
N ILE A 767 39.82 -3.09 36.68
CA ILE A 767 38.98 -2.69 35.55
C ILE A 767 37.55 -3.09 35.96
N GLU A 768 36.82 -2.15 36.54
CA GLU A 768 35.36 -2.24 36.63
C GLU A 768 34.80 -2.36 35.21
N GLU A 769 34.59 -3.61 34.76
CA GLU A 769 33.84 -3.85 33.54
C GLU A 769 32.45 -3.20 33.68
N PRO A 770 32.01 -2.40 32.70
CA PRO A 770 30.73 -1.73 32.77
C PRO A 770 29.62 -2.76 32.94
N VAL A 771 28.89 -2.67 34.06
CA VAL A 771 27.77 -3.58 34.37
C VAL A 771 26.66 -3.35 33.34
N ILE A 772 26.66 -4.14 32.26
CA ILE A 772 25.57 -4.14 31.29
C ILE A 772 24.32 -4.67 31.98
N ASP A 773 23.38 -3.76 32.24
CA ASP A 773 22.08 -4.04 32.86
C ASP A 773 21.23 -4.97 31.96
N LEU A 774 21.20 -6.26 32.31
CA LEU A 774 20.38 -7.28 31.64
C LEU A 774 18.87 -6.97 31.76
N ASP A 775 18.48 -6.14 32.73
CA ASP A 775 17.08 -5.77 32.95
C ASP A 775 16.62 -4.74 31.92
N ALA A 776 17.52 -3.83 31.50
CA ALA A 776 17.27 -2.89 30.41
C ALA A 776 17.03 -3.60 29.06
N ILE A 777 17.90 -4.54 28.66
CA ILE A 777 17.81 -5.25 27.37
C ILE A 777 16.55 -6.13 27.28
N SER A 778 16.20 -6.83 28.37
CA SER A 778 15.01 -7.68 28.40
C SER A 778 13.70 -6.87 28.46
N ALA A 779 13.70 -5.70 29.11
CA ALA A 779 12.55 -4.79 29.12
C ALA A 779 12.35 -4.11 27.75
N GLN A 780 13.42 -3.83 27.03
CA GLN A 780 13.40 -3.23 25.70
C GLN A 780 12.88 -4.22 24.65
N SER A 781 13.41 -5.44 24.62
CA SER A 781 12.90 -6.51 23.73
C SER A 781 11.42 -6.84 23.98
N LEU A 782 10.95 -6.81 25.23
CA LEU A 782 9.53 -7.03 25.51
C LEU A 782 8.63 -5.88 25.01
N ARG A 783 9.14 -4.64 25.01
CA ARG A 783 8.46 -3.49 24.40
C ARG A 783 8.33 -3.67 22.88
N LEU A 784 9.38 -4.15 22.21
CA LEU A 784 9.36 -4.48 20.77
C LEU A 784 8.29 -5.50 20.41
N VAL A 785 8.21 -6.58 21.18
CA VAL A 785 7.25 -7.64 20.91
C VAL A 785 5.83 -7.15 21.10
N ARG A 786 5.58 -6.31 22.11
CA ARG A 786 4.27 -5.66 22.30
C ARG A 786 3.93 -4.77 21.12
N SER A 787 4.83 -3.91 20.66
CA SER A 787 4.55 -3.00 19.54
C SER A 787 4.23 -3.77 18.26
N ILE A 788 5.01 -4.78 17.91
CA ILE A 788 4.78 -5.63 16.73
C ILE A 788 3.43 -6.34 16.82
N LEU A 789 3.12 -6.98 17.96
CA LEU A 789 1.85 -7.69 18.13
C LEU A 789 0.65 -6.73 18.07
N THR A 790 0.77 -5.50 18.60
CA THR A 790 -0.32 -4.52 18.48
C THR A 790 -0.51 -4.02 17.04
N LEU A 791 0.57 -3.92 16.25
CA LEU A 791 0.47 -3.57 14.83
C LEU A 791 -0.21 -4.70 14.05
N ILE A 792 0.20 -5.95 14.30
CA ILE A 792 -0.46 -7.13 13.71
C ILE A 792 -1.94 -7.17 14.09
N ALA A 793 -2.28 -6.91 15.37
CA ALA A 793 -3.68 -6.83 15.81
C ALA A 793 -4.45 -5.75 15.05
N LEU A 794 -3.89 -4.55 14.93
CA LEU A 794 -4.52 -3.41 14.25
C LEU A 794 -4.79 -3.72 12.77
N VAL A 795 -3.77 -4.23 12.05
CA VAL A 795 -3.91 -4.62 10.64
C VAL A 795 -4.94 -5.74 10.48
N SER A 796 -4.92 -6.75 11.37
CA SER A 796 -5.88 -7.86 11.32
C SER A 796 -7.32 -7.38 11.52
N VAL A 797 -7.54 -6.44 12.44
CA VAL A 797 -8.87 -5.83 12.66
C VAL A 797 -9.29 -5.01 11.44
N ILE A 798 -8.39 -4.21 10.84
CA ILE A 798 -8.71 -3.43 9.63
C ILE A 798 -9.13 -4.36 8.48
N VAL A 799 -8.35 -5.42 8.20
CA VAL A 799 -8.65 -6.38 7.13
C VAL A 799 -9.94 -7.15 7.41
N LEU A 800 -10.22 -7.51 8.66
CA LEU A 800 -11.42 -8.24 9.03
C LEU A 800 -12.70 -7.39 8.85
N TRP A 801 -12.62 -6.10 9.14
CA TRP A 801 -13.75 -5.18 9.04
C TRP A 801 -13.89 -4.53 7.66
N SER A 802 -12.87 -4.57 6.81
CA SER A 802 -12.93 -3.98 5.46
C SER A 802 -13.95 -4.67 4.55
N GLU A 803 -14.24 -5.96 4.75
CA GLU A 803 -15.26 -6.69 3.97
C GLU A 803 -16.69 -6.11 4.08
N ILE A 804 -16.99 -5.38 5.16
CA ILE A 804 -18.29 -4.75 5.40
C ILE A 804 -18.21 -3.22 5.36
N HIS A 805 -17.12 -2.64 4.84
CA HIS A 805 -16.97 -1.19 4.76
C HIS A 805 -18.10 -0.55 3.94
N SER A 806 -18.52 -1.19 2.85
CA SER A 806 -19.66 -0.76 2.02
C SER A 806 -20.99 -0.70 2.79
N ALA A 807 -21.16 -1.52 3.83
CA ALA A 807 -22.33 -1.45 4.71
C ALA A 807 -22.40 -0.14 5.49
N PHE A 808 -21.27 0.49 5.77
CA PHE A 808 -21.21 1.79 6.43
C PHE A 808 -21.37 2.98 5.46
N GLY A 809 -21.63 2.72 4.17
CA GLY A 809 -21.81 3.77 3.15
C GLY A 809 -22.99 4.73 3.43
N PHE A 810 -23.97 4.34 4.25
CA PHE A 810 -25.03 5.28 4.68
C PHE A 810 -24.47 6.48 5.48
N LEU A 811 -23.31 6.33 6.12
CA LEU A 811 -22.63 7.42 6.84
C LEU A 811 -22.10 8.50 5.89
N GLU A 812 -21.89 8.16 4.62
CA GLU A 812 -21.54 9.14 3.57
C GLU A 812 -22.74 10.00 3.18
N ASN A 813 -23.97 9.52 3.36
CA ASN A 813 -25.18 10.28 3.06
C ASN A 813 -25.51 11.31 4.16
N ILE A 814 -24.97 11.15 5.37
CA ILE A 814 -25.19 12.07 6.49
C ILE A 814 -24.16 13.19 6.39
N GLN A 815 -24.55 14.30 5.76
CA GLN A 815 -23.75 15.51 5.66
C GLN A 815 -23.74 16.26 7.00
N LEU A 816 -22.56 16.63 7.49
CA LEU A 816 -22.40 17.35 8.76
C LEU A 816 -22.15 18.84 8.54
N TRP A 817 -21.25 19.20 7.62
CA TRP A 817 -20.97 20.58 7.21
C TRP A 817 -20.31 20.62 5.83
N ASP A 818 -20.34 21.78 5.18
CA ASP A 818 -19.75 22.00 3.86
C ASP A 818 -18.38 22.70 3.96
N VAL A 819 -17.46 22.34 3.08
CA VAL A 819 -16.16 23.00 2.93
C VAL A 819 -15.97 23.43 1.49
N SER A 820 -15.61 24.71 1.28
CA SER A 820 -15.20 25.22 -0.03
C SER A 820 -13.79 24.75 -0.34
N THR A 821 -13.65 23.83 -1.30
CA THR A 821 -12.36 23.34 -1.80
C THR A 821 -12.07 23.94 -3.17
N SER A 822 -10.87 24.50 -3.34
CA SER A 822 -10.44 25.04 -4.64
C SER A 822 -9.77 23.94 -5.47
N VAL A 823 -10.45 23.46 -6.51
CA VAL A 823 -9.88 22.54 -7.49
C VAL A 823 -9.70 23.32 -8.80
N GLN A 824 -8.45 23.52 -9.22
CA GLN A 824 -8.11 24.30 -10.44
C GLN A 824 -8.63 25.76 -10.44
N GLY A 825 -8.73 26.40 -9.26
CA GLY A 825 -9.19 27.78 -9.15
C GLY A 825 -10.71 27.95 -9.15
N VAL A 826 -11.48 26.87 -9.29
CA VAL A 826 -12.94 26.86 -9.11
C VAL A 826 -13.26 26.42 -7.69
N GLU A 827 -13.99 27.25 -6.93
CA GLU A 827 -14.47 26.90 -5.61
C GLU A 827 -15.61 25.88 -5.74
N SER A 828 -15.31 24.62 -5.40
CA SER A 828 -16.30 23.54 -5.33
C SER A 828 -16.63 23.25 -3.87
N ILE A 829 -17.92 23.29 -3.55
CA ILE A 829 -18.42 23.00 -2.20
C ILE A 829 -18.48 21.48 -2.05
N GLN A 830 -17.63 20.92 -1.20
CA GLN A 830 -17.64 19.49 -0.90
C GLN A 830 -18.20 19.27 0.52
N PRO A 831 -19.27 18.46 0.67
CA PRO A 831 -19.83 18.14 1.99
C PRO A 831 -18.94 17.15 2.75
N ILE A 832 -18.64 17.47 4.01
CA ILE A 832 -17.98 16.56 4.94
C ILE A 832 -19.04 15.71 5.64
N THR A 833 -18.88 14.40 5.51
CA THR A 833 -19.87 13.41 5.90
C THR A 833 -19.54 12.79 7.26
N LEU A 834 -20.52 12.21 7.95
CA LEU A 834 -20.26 11.48 9.20
C LEU A 834 -19.25 10.34 9.01
N GLY A 835 -19.26 9.69 7.83
CA GLY A 835 -18.28 8.69 7.43
C GLY A 835 -16.86 9.24 7.44
N SER A 836 -16.63 10.40 6.84
CA SER A 836 -15.30 11.04 6.80
C SER A 836 -14.76 11.38 8.20
N VAL A 837 -15.61 11.83 9.12
CA VAL A 837 -15.23 12.11 10.51
C VAL A 837 -14.84 10.84 11.26
N LEU A 838 -15.59 9.75 11.09
CA LEU A 838 -15.26 8.47 11.73
C LEU A 838 -13.96 7.87 11.18
N ILE A 839 -13.72 8.00 9.87
CA ILE A 839 -12.44 7.60 9.26
C ILE A 839 -11.31 8.48 9.79
N ALA A 840 -11.51 9.79 9.95
CA ALA A 840 -10.51 10.67 10.55
C ALA A 840 -10.16 10.25 11.98
N ILE A 841 -11.17 9.94 12.82
CA ILE A 841 -10.95 9.40 14.18
C ILE A 841 -10.14 8.10 14.12
N LEU A 842 -10.47 7.20 13.19
CA LEU A 842 -9.72 5.96 13.00
C LEU A 842 -8.26 6.23 12.60
N VAL A 843 -8.01 7.17 11.68
CA VAL A 843 -6.67 7.60 11.28
C VAL A 843 -5.90 8.19 12.46
N PHE A 844 -6.53 8.99 13.33
CA PHE A 844 -5.89 9.51 14.54
C PHE A 844 -5.54 8.39 15.54
N ILE A 845 -6.41 7.39 15.71
CA ILE A 845 -6.14 6.21 16.55
C ILE A 845 -4.94 5.43 15.99
N ILE A 846 -4.93 5.16 14.67
CA ILE A 846 -3.84 4.45 13.98
C ILE A 846 -2.53 5.23 14.13
N THR A 847 -2.55 6.54 13.87
CA THR A 847 -1.38 7.42 13.98
C THR A 847 -0.83 7.41 15.40
N THR A 848 -1.69 7.56 16.41
CA THR A 848 -1.29 7.55 17.82
C THR A 848 -0.65 6.20 18.18
N GLN A 849 -1.22 5.09 17.70
CA GLN A 849 -0.69 3.77 17.93
C GLN A 849 0.69 3.58 17.26
N LEU A 850 0.86 4.07 16.03
CA LEU A 850 2.12 4.01 15.29
C LEU A 850 3.21 4.85 15.96
N VAL A 851 2.92 6.10 16.35
CA VAL A 851 3.85 7.00 17.06
C VAL A 851 4.29 6.41 18.41
N ARG A 852 3.35 5.80 19.15
CA ARG A 852 3.64 5.14 20.43
C ARG A 852 4.55 3.92 20.26
N ASN A 853 4.38 3.18 19.17
CA ASN A 853 5.10 1.94 18.88
C ASN A 853 6.43 2.16 18.13
N MET A 854 6.64 3.34 17.56
CA MET A 854 7.79 3.67 16.71
C MET A 854 9.17 3.46 17.33
N PRO A 855 9.46 3.91 18.58
CA PRO A 855 10.80 3.74 19.17
C PRO A 855 11.30 2.32 19.13
N ALA A 856 10.38 1.40 19.41
CA ALA A 856 10.66 0.00 19.44
C ALA A 856 10.97 -0.48 18.01
N LEU A 857 10.06 -0.25 17.06
CA LEU A 857 10.27 -0.68 15.67
C LEU A 857 11.56 -0.14 15.05
N LEU A 858 11.86 1.13 15.27
CA LEU A 858 13.04 1.80 14.74
C LEU A 858 14.34 1.23 15.31
N GLU A 859 14.32 0.90 16.59
CA GLU A 859 15.47 0.29 17.25
C GLU A 859 15.84 -1.07 16.67
N LEU A 860 14.84 -1.94 16.44
CA LEU A 860 15.04 -3.26 15.87
C LEU A 860 15.36 -3.22 14.37
N ALA A 861 14.63 -2.41 13.61
CA ALA A 861 14.78 -2.40 12.16
C ALA A 861 16.09 -1.73 11.73
N LEU A 862 16.47 -0.64 12.41
CA LEU A 862 17.51 0.25 11.92
C LEU A 862 18.59 0.56 12.96
N LEU A 863 18.23 1.08 14.15
CA LEU A 863 19.22 1.68 15.06
C LEU A 863 20.21 0.65 15.65
N GLN A 864 19.79 -0.59 15.89
CA GLN A 864 20.70 -1.63 16.39
C GLN A 864 21.78 -2.05 15.38
N HIS A 865 21.55 -1.79 14.08
CA HIS A 865 22.50 -2.12 13.01
C HIS A 865 23.44 -0.94 12.69
N LEU A 866 23.28 0.19 13.39
CA LEU A 866 24.05 1.41 13.18
C LEU A 866 24.89 1.72 14.44
N ASN A 867 26.19 1.98 14.26
CA ASN A 867 27.07 2.42 15.34
C ASN A 867 26.81 3.91 15.66
N LEU A 868 25.77 4.19 16.44
CA LEU A 868 25.35 5.55 16.78
C LEU A 868 25.86 5.95 18.17
N THR A 869 26.29 7.21 18.31
CA THR A 869 26.48 7.83 19.62
C THR A 869 25.16 7.89 20.39
N PRO A 870 25.15 7.76 21.74
CA PRO A 870 23.91 7.64 22.54
C PRO A 870 22.85 8.72 22.28
N GLY A 871 23.27 9.96 22.01
CA GLY A 871 22.36 11.07 21.69
C GLY A 871 21.71 10.99 20.30
N THR A 872 22.36 10.39 19.31
CA THR A 872 21.91 10.37 17.91
C THR A 872 20.71 9.44 17.72
N GLY A 873 20.71 8.27 18.37
CA GLY A 873 19.58 7.32 18.30
C GLY A 873 18.28 7.90 18.91
N TYR A 874 18.40 8.65 20.01
CA TYR A 874 17.27 9.36 20.61
C TYR A 874 16.73 10.47 19.70
N ALA A 875 17.63 11.25 19.08
CA ALA A 875 17.25 12.30 18.15
C ALA A 875 16.51 11.74 16.92
N ILE A 876 17.04 10.69 16.29
CA ILE A 876 16.38 10.02 15.14
C ILE A 876 14.98 9.53 15.53
N THR A 877 14.85 8.88 16.69
CA THR A 877 13.57 8.38 17.20
C THR A 877 12.56 9.51 17.42
N THR A 878 13.00 10.62 18.00
CA THR A 878 12.15 11.77 18.29
C THR A 878 11.70 12.48 17.02
N LEU A 879 12.63 12.68 16.06
CA LEU A 879 12.33 13.27 14.76
C LEU A 879 11.32 12.43 13.97
N THR A 880 11.50 11.10 13.97
CA THR A 880 10.58 10.16 13.31
C THR A 880 9.17 10.25 13.91
N LYS A 881 9.03 10.38 15.24
CA LYS A 881 7.72 10.57 15.88
C LYS A 881 7.04 11.86 15.45
N TYR A 882 7.76 12.98 15.42
CA TYR A 882 7.20 14.26 14.99
C TYR A 882 6.79 14.21 13.52
N LEU A 883 7.58 13.57 12.67
CA LEU A 883 7.24 13.39 11.26
C LEU A 883 5.95 12.58 11.09
N LEU A 884 5.79 11.47 11.82
CA LEU A 884 4.55 10.67 11.77
C LEU A 884 3.34 11.39 12.35
N LEU A 885 3.53 12.13 13.45
CA LEU A 885 2.47 12.94 14.04
C LEU A 885 2.02 14.03 13.06
N LEU A 886 2.97 14.67 12.37
CA LEU A 886 2.69 15.65 11.32
C LEU A 886 1.92 15.01 10.17
N ILE A 887 2.43 13.91 9.59
CA ILE A 887 1.80 13.23 8.45
C ILE A 887 0.40 12.72 8.82
N GLY A 888 0.26 12.00 9.94
CA GLY A 888 -1.03 11.48 10.38
C GLY A 888 -2.01 12.58 10.79
N GLY A 889 -1.51 13.69 11.33
CA GLY A 889 -2.30 14.89 11.59
C GLY A 889 -2.81 15.53 10.30
N LEU A 890 -1.95 15.70 9.29
CA LEU A 890 -2.33 16.23 7.98
C LEU A 890 -3.38 15.36 7.28
N ILE A 891 -3.21 14.03 7.29
CA ILE A 891 -4.19 13.10 6.71
C ILE A 891 -5.52 13.19 7.48
N GLY A 892 -5.49 13.16 8.82
CA GLY A 892 -6.69 13.25 9.65
C GLY A 892 -7.45 14.56 9.49
N PHE A 893 -6.73 15.70 9.41
CA PHE A 893 -7.33 17.01 9.18
C PHE A 893 -7.87 17.17 7.76
N SER A 894 -7.20 16.62 6.75
CA SER A 894 -7.69 16.60 5.37
C SER A 894 -9.03 15.88 5.24
N LEU A 895 -9.23 14.78 5.98
CA LEU A 895 -10.49 14.03 5.97
C LEU A 895 -11.67 14.80 6.60
N ILE A 896 -11.38 15.78 7.46
CA ILE A 896 -12.39 16.65 8.11
C ILE A 896 -12.58 17.94 7.28
N GLY A 897 -11.91 18.06 6.14
CA GLY A 897 -12.04 19.20 5.22
C GLY A 897 -11.09 20.37 5.52
N ILE A 898 -10.02 20.16 6.27
CA ILE A 898 -8.93 21.15 6.35
C ILE A 898 -8.03 20.94 5.13
N GLU A 899 -8.20 21.78 4.12
CA GLU A 899 -7.36 21.72 2.92
C GLU A 899 -5.88 21.98 3.20
N TRP A 900 -5.03 21.30 2.44
CA TRP A 900 -3.60 21.55 2.41
C TRP A 900 -3.28 23.00 2.08
N SER A 901 -4.00 23.62 1.13
CA SER A 901 -3.85 25.03 0.74
C SER A 901 -3.92 25.99 1.94
N LYS A 902 -4.85 25.74 2.86
CA LYS A 902 -5.07 26.55 4.08
C LYS A 902 -3.98 26.35 5.13
N LEU A 903 -3.23 25.24 5.06
CA LEU A 903 -2.10 24.95 5.97
C LEU A 903 -0.74 25.31 5.37
N GLN A 904 -0.64 25.53 4.05
CA GLN A 904 0.63 25.82 3.37
C GLN A 904 1.35 27.03 3.95
N TRP A 905 0.65 28.12 4.28
CA TRP A 905 1.29 29.31 4.84
C TRP A 905 1.90 29.02 6.22
N LEU A 906 1.25 28.21 7.05
CA LEU A 906 1.75 27.83 8.38
C LEU A 906 2.98 26.93 8.24
N VAL A 907 2.92 25.93 7.35
CA VAL A 907 4.04 25.03 7.05
C VAL A 907 5.20 25.81 6.42
N ALA A 908 4.93 26.76 5.53
CA ALA A 908 5.94 27.62 4.92
C ALA A 908 6.60 28.51 5.97
N ALA A 909 5.84 29.17 6.85
CA ALA A 909 6.38 29.99 7.92
C ALA A 909 7.24 29.18 8.91
N LEU A 910 6.76 28.00 9.33
CA LEU A 910 7.53 27.06 10.15
C LEU A 910 8.78 26.57 9.45
N GLY A 911 8.70 26.25 8.16
CA GLY A 911 9.82 25.79 7.33
C GLY A 911 10.88 26.88 7.15
N VAL A 912 10.48 28.12 6.91
CA VAL A 912 11.38 29.28 6.84
C VAL A 912 12.04 29.52 8.20
N GLY A 913 11.28 29.51 9.29
CA GLY A 913 11.83 29.65 10.65
C GLY A 913 12.82 28.55 11.01
N LEU A 914 12.50 27.29 10.67
CA LEU A 914 13.40 26.15 10.84
C LEU A 914 14.66 26.31 9.97
N GLY A 915 14.50 26.75 8.72
CA GLY A 915 15.60 27.00 7.79
C GLY A 915 16.59 28.04 8.31
N PHE A 916 16.08 29.17 8.83
CA PHE A 916 16.91 30.18 9.51
C PHE A 916 17.60 29.62 10.75
N GLY A 917 16.91 28.82 11.58
CA GLY A 917 17.51 28.19 12.75
C GLY A 917 18.60 27.16 12.43
N LEU A 918 18.47 26.45 11.30
CA LEU A 918 19.44 25.44 10.83
C LEU A 918 20.53 26.02 9.93
N GLN A 919 20.44 27.28 9.53
CA GLN A 919 21.32 27.90 8.53
C GLN A 919 22.81 27.74 8.89
N GLU A 920 23.19 28.04 10.13
CA GLU A 920 24.60 27.93 10.55
C GLU A 920 25.09 26.47 10.62
N ILE A 921 24.22 25.54 10.99
CA ILE A 921 24.56 24.11 11.01
C ILE A 921 24.80 23.62 9.59
N PHE A 922 23.94 24.03 8.65
CA PHE A 922 24.05 23.66 7.24
C PHE A 922 25.28 24.28 6.58
N ALA A 923 25.57 25.56 6.85
CA ALA A 923 26.78 26.23 6.37
C ALA A 923 28.05 25.48 6.81
N ASN A 924 28.17 25.14 8.09
CA ASN A 924 29.31 24.37 8.59
C ASN A 924 29.41 22.97 7.99
N PHE A 925 28.28 22.31 7.74
CA PHE A 925 28.26 21.00 7.09
C PHE A 925 28.75 21.05 5.64
N ILE A 926 28.22 21.99 4.85
CA ILE A 926 28.64 22.20 3.46
C ILE A 926 30.11 22.62 3.40
N SER A 927 30.55 23.53 4.27
CA SER A 927 31.97 23.89 4.37
C SER A 927 32.85 22.68 4.71
N GLY A 928 32.38 21.77 5.57
CA GLY A 928 33.08 20.52 5.85
C GLY A 928 33.22 19.62 4.61
N LEU A 929 32.16 19.48 3.81
CA LEU A 929 32.23 18.74 2.53
C LEU A 929 33.20 19.42 1.55
N ILE A 930 33.15 20.73 1.41
CA ILE A 930 34.07 21.50 0.55
C ILE A 930 35.52 21.25 0.96
N ILE A 931 35.83 21.33 2.26
CA ILE A 931 37.17 21.05 2.79
C ILE A 931 37.62 19.62 2.41
N LEU A 932 36.74 18.62 2.50
CA LEU A 932 37.08 17.24 2.17
C LEU A 932 37.30 17.02 0.66
N PHE A 933 36.54 17.72 -0.19
CA PHE A 933 36.64 17.61 -1.65
C PHE A 933 37.80 18.41 -2.23
N GLU A 934 37.89 19.71 -1.91
CA GLU A 934 38.91 20.62 -2.45
C GLU A 934 40.26 20.50 -1.72
N LYS A 935 40.25 19.97 -0.50
CA LYS A 935 41.43 19.78 0.37
C LYS A 935 42.33 21.03 0.49
N PRO A 936 41.77 22.23 0.79
CA PRO A 936 42.57 23.44 1.05
C PRO A 936 43.40 23.33 2.34
N ILE A 937 43.01 22.39 3.22
CA ILE A 937 43.72 21.99 4.43
C ILE A 937 43.64 20.47 4.57
N ARG A 938 44.69 19.85 5.13
CA ARG A 938 44.79 18.41 5.34
C ARG A 938 45.10 18.10 6.80
N ILE A 939 44.76 16.89 7.24
CA ILE A 939 45.18 16.40 8.55
C ILE A 939 46.72 16.32 8.54
N GLY A 940 47.36 16.95 9.51
CA GLY A 940 48.81 17.14 9.60
C GLY A 940 49.30 18.51 9.16
N ASP A 941 48.51 19.28 8.41
CA ASP A 941 48.93 20.62 7.97
C ASP A 941 49.06 21.58 9.15
N THR A 942 50.08 22.44 9.10
CA THR A 942 50.21 23.54 10.05
C THR A 942 49.54 24.78 9.50
N VAL A 943 48.50 25.25 10.18
CA VAL A 943 47.69 26.38 9.74
C VAL A 943 47.68 27.48 10.78
N THR A 944 47.48 28.71 10.32
CA THR A 944 47.20 29.87 11.16
C THR A 944 45.92 30.51 10.71
N ILE A 945 44.92 30.51 11.59
CA ILE A 945 43.63 31.16 11.36
C ILE A 945 43.39 32.17 12.48
N ARG A 946 43.22 33.44 12.10
CA ARG A 946 43.31 34.58 13.03
C ARG A 946 44.68 34.56 13.74
N ASP A 947 44.71 34.53 15.07
CA ASP A 947 45.95 34.46 15.87
C ASP A 947 46.26 33.04 16.39
N LEU A 948 45.55 32.03 15.89
CA LEU A 948 45.66 30.64 16.35
C LEU A 948 46.52 29.85 15.37
N THR A 949 47.72 29.46 15.79
CA THR A 949 48.63 28.61 15.01
C THR A 949 48.65 27.20 15.58
N GLY A 950 48.60 26.18 14.72
CA GLY A 950 48.76 24.80 15.15
C GLY A 950 48.57 23.81 14.02
N SER A 951 48.69 22.53 14.33
CA SER A 951 48.54 21.45 13.35
C SER A 951 47.14 20.87 13.36
N ILE A 952 46.57 20.59 12.19
CA ILE A 952 45.23 20.00 12.08
C ILE A 952 45.29 18.54 12.49
N THR A 953 44.51 18.17 13.51
CA THR A 953 44.47 16.80 14.03
C THR A 953 43.24 16.03 13.55
N ARG A 954 42.10 16.70 13.36
CA ARG A 954 40.86 16.05 12.91
C ARG A 954 39.97 17.03 12.15
N ILE A 955 39.37 16.56 11.05
CA ILE A 955 38.33 17.29 10.32
C ILE A 955 37.01 16.53 10.52
N ASN A 956 36.07 17.13 11.26
CA ASN A 956 34.72 16.57 11.43
C ASN A 956 33.73 17.29 10.50
N THR A 957 32.49 16.80 10.44
CA THR A 957 31.45 17.35 9.57
C THR A 957 31.10 18.82 9.83
N ARG A 958 31.24 19.33 11.07
CA ARG A 958 30.88 20.71 11.42
C ARG A 958 32.04 21.59 11.87
N ALA A 959 33.15 20.98 12.30
CA ALA A 959 34.29 21.71 12.83
C ALA A 959 35.58 20.93 12.59
N THR A 960 36.68 21.66 12.50
CA THR A 960 38.04 21.13 12.38
C THR A 960 38.79 21.43 13.68
N THR A 961 39.51 20.43 14.19
CA THR A 961 40.31 20.53 15.40
C THR A 961 41.75 20.85 15.04
N ILE A 962 42.27 21.95 15.59
CA ILE A 962 43.66 22.35 15.52
C ILE A 962 44.30 22.05 16.88
N THR A 963 45.54 21.59 16.88
CA THR A 963 46.33 21.40 18.11
C THR A 963 47.53 22.33 18.09
N ASP A 964 47.57 23.25 19.05
CA ASP A 964 48.69 24.19 19.23
C ASP A 964 49.89 23.48 19.89
N TRP A 965 51.05 24.13 19.91
CA TRP A 965 52.31 23.63 20.48
C TRP A 965 52.22 23.33 21.98
N ASP A 966 51.29 23.99 22.68
CA ASP A 966 50.92 23.71 24.08
C ASP A 966 50.04 22.44 24.24
N ARG A 967 49.77 21.70 23.15
CA ARG A 967 48.82 20.57 23.07
C ARG A 967 47.38 20.93 23.42
N LYS A 968 46.99 22.20 23.23
CA LYS A 968 45.59 22.65 23.35
C LYS A 968 44.80 22.28 22.11
N GLU A 969 43.67 21.59 22.25
CA GLU A 969 42.74 21.35 21.15
C GLU A 969 41.79 22.54 20.96
N ILE A 970 41.85 23.15 19.78
CA ILE A 970 41.04 24.31 19.41
C ILE A 970 40.06 23.86 18.33
N ILE A 971 38.76 24.00 18.62
CA ILE A 971 37.68 23.59 17.71
C ILE A 971 37.23 24.79 16.89
N VAL A 972 37.53 24.78 15.60
CA VAL A 972 37.20 25.86 14.68
C VAL A 972 36.03 25.42 13.78
N PRO A 973 34.93 26.20 13.70
CA PRO A 973 33.82 25.89 12.79
C PRO A 973 34.30 25.81 11.34
N ASN A 974 33.83 24.81 10.59
CA ASN A 974 34.29 24.60 9.21
C ASN A 974 34.00 25.81 8.30
N LYS A 975 32.92 26.55 8.56
CA LYS A 975 32.59 27.78 7.85
C LYS A 975 33.76 28.78 7.83
N ALA A 976 34.49 28.89 8.95
CA ALA A 976 35.60 29.84 9.07
C ALA A 976 36.71 29.59 8.05
N PHE A 977 37.04 28.33 7.74
CA PHE A 977 38.08 28.01 6.74
C PHE A 977 37.67 28.31 5.30
N ILE A 978 36.37 28.52 5.05
CA ILE A 978 35.85 28.86 3.72
C ILE A 978 35.62 30.37 3.60
N THR A 979 35.14 31.01 4.68
CA THR A 979 34.76 32.43 4.64
C THR A 979 35.84 33.39 5.12
N GLU A 980 36.79 32.93 5.94
CA GLU A 980 37.85 33.76 6.54
C GLU A 980 39.21 33.46 5.89
N GLN A 981 40.10 34.46 5.90
CA GLN A 981 41.47 34.29 5.46
C GLN A 981 42.28 33.49 6.49
N PHE A 982 43.04 32.51 6.03
CA PHE A 982 43.98 31.73 6.83
C PHE A 982 45.26 31.49 6.05
N VAL A 983 46.33 31.10 6.76
CA VAL A 983 47.62 30.74 6.19
C VAL A 983 47.84 29.25 6.39
N ASN A 984 48.12 28.52 5.32
CA ASN A 984 48.58 27.13 5.40
C ASN A 984 50.09 27.10 5.11
N TRP A 985 50.87 26.73 6.12
CA TRP A 985 52.33 26.74 6.07
C TRP A 985 52.92 25.50 5.38
N SER A 986 52.09 24.48 5.07
CA SER A 986 52.55 23.18 4.55
C SER A 986 51.75 22.69 3.33
N LEU A 987 50.98 23.57 2.67
CA LEU A 987 50.06 23.18 1.60
C LEU A 987 50.76 22.58 0.37
N SER A 988 51.78 23.30 -0.14
CA SER A 988 52.52 22.92 -1.36
C SER A 988 53.91 22.41 -1.03
N ASP A 989 54.56 23.01 -0.03
CA ASP A 989 55.89 22.67 0.47
C ASP A 989 55.94 23.00 1.97
N SER A 990 56.69 22.21 2.75
CA SER A 990 56.91 22.41 4.19
C SER A 990 58.07 23.35 4.49
N VAL A 991 58.88 23.67 3.47
CA VAL A 991 60.05 24.55 3.60
C VAL A 991 59.61 25.98 3.92
N THR A 992 60.13 26.53 5.03
CA THR A 992 59.81 27.90 5.47
C THR A 992 61.06 28.76 5.61
N ARG A 993 61.00 30.01 5.17
CA ARG A 993 62.11 30.97 5.31
C ARG A 993 62.16 31.59 6.71
N VAL A 994 63.30 31.50 7.36
CA VAL A 994 63.65 32.17 8.62
C VAL A 994 64.57 33.33 8.30
N VAL A 995 64.26 34.50 8.86
CA VAL A 995 65.03 35.73 8.69
C VAL A 995 65.56 36.13 10.06
N LEU A 996 66.87 36.29 10.17
CA LEU A 996 67.57 36.75 11.38
C LEU A 996 68.28 38.07 11.10
N THR A 997 68.06 39.06 11.96
CA THR A 997 68.77 40.33 11.91
C THR A 997 69.90 40.31 12.93
N ILE A 998 71.14 40.37 12.45
CA ILE A 998 72.34 40.27 13.28
C ILE A 998 73.12 41.58 13.20
N PRO A 999 73.31 42.30 14.32
CA PRO A 999 74.10 43.51 14.33
C PRO A 999 75.61 43.20 14.45
N ALA A 1000 76.43 43.98 13.77
CA ALA A 1000 77.89 43.92 13.86
C ALA A 1000 78.52 45.33 13.95
N PRO A 1001 79.69 45.50 14.60
CA PRO A 1001 80.30 46.83 14.74
C PRO A 1001 80.79 47.40 13.40
N ALA A 1002 80.74 48.73 13.21
CA ALA A 1002 81.30 49.38 12.00
C ALA A 1002 82.80 49.17 11.80
N LYS A 1003 83.55 48.85 12.86
CA LYS A 1003 85.02 48.68 12.78
C LYS A 1003 85.47 47.34 12.19
N VAL A 1004 84.55 46.39 12.00
CA VAL A 1004 84.84 45.06 11.44
C VAL A 1004 84.50 45.04 9.95
N SER A 1005 85.30 44.36 9.13
CA SER A 1005 85.02 44.23 7.69
C SER A 1005 83.68 43.54 7.44
N SER A 1006 82.85 44.10 6.58
CA SER A 1006 81.55 43.53 6.22
C SER A 1006 81.67 42.15 5.59
N GLU A 1007 82.69 41.95 4.75
CA GLU A 1007 82.99 40.68 4.09
C GLU A 1007 83.36 39.58 5.10
N GLN A 1008 84.05 39.96 6.18
CA GLN A 1008 84.41 39.05 7.27
C GLN A 1008 83.15 38.61 8.04
N VAL A 1009 82.25 39.55 8.36
CA VAL A 1009 80.98 39.23 9.04
C VAL A 1009 80.10 38.36 8.16
N THR A 1010 79.97 38.67 6.86
CA THR A 1010 79.24 37.85 5.89
C THR A 1010 79.76 36.41 5.86
N THR A 1011 81.08 36.24 5.85
CA THR A 1011 81.71 34.90 5.84
C THR A 1011 81.39 34.13 7.11
N ILE A 1012 81.47 34.77 8.28
CA ILE A 1012 81.16 34.13 9.57
C ILE A 1012 79.69 33.73 9.65
N LEU A 1013 78.78 34.61 9.24
CA LEU A 1013 77.34 34.33 9.25
C LEU A 1013 76.97 33.21 8.28
N LYS A 1014 77.62 33.16 7.10
CA LYS A 1014 77.42 32.10 6.13
C LYS A 1014 77.95 30.75 6.64
N GLN A 1015 79.15 30.72 7.24
CA GLN A 1015 79.70 29.52 7.86
C GLN A 1015 78.85 29.03 9.05
N ALA A 1016 78.31 29.96 9.85
CA ALA A 1016 77.38 29.61 10.93
C ALA A 1016 76.09 28.98 10.37
N ALA A 1017 75.61 29.47 9.23
CA ALA A 1017 74.46 28.88 8.54
C ALA A 1017 74.75 27.49 7.95
N GLU A 1018 75.90 27.30 7.31
CA GLU A 1018 76.34 26.01 6.74
C GLU A 1018 76.61 24.95 7.83
N ARG A 1019 76.96 25.37 9.06
CA ARG A 1019 77.19 24.47 10.19
C ARG A 1019 75.94 24.14 11.00
N CYS A 1020 74.83 24.83 10.77
CA CYS A 1020 73.60 24.63 11.53
C CYS A 1020 72.85 23.40 11.00
N SER A 1021 72.59 22.44 11.89
CA SER A 1021 72.01 21.14 11.54
C SER A 1021 70.59 21.23 10.96
N TYR A 1022 69.88 22.34 11.19
CA TYR A 1022 68.50 22.55 10.76
C TYR A 1022 68.34 23.43 9.51
N VAL A 1023 69.42 24.05 9.00
CA VAL A 1023 69.39 24.87 7.78
C VAL A 1023 69.45 23.97 6.55
N LEU A 1024 68.61 24.22 5.56
CA LEU A 1024 68.67 23.52 4.28
C LEU A 1024 69.80 24.07 3.39
N ASP A 1025 70.49 23.17 2.70
CA ASP A 1025 71.52 23.52 1.70
C ASP A 1025 70.91 24.10 0.40
N THR A 1026 69.67 23.71 0.09
CA THR A 1026 68.91 24.19 -1.08
C THR A 1026 67.51 24.64 -0.63
N PRO A 1027 67.16 25.94 -0.70
CA PRO A 1027 67.95 27.06 -1.21
C PRO A 1027 69.11 27.45 -0.28
N PRO A 1028 70.26 27.90 -0.82
CA PRO A 1028 71.44 28.24 -0.02
C PRO A 1028 71.18 29.42 0.92
N PRO A 1029 71.88 29.50 2.07
CA PRO A 1029 71.76 30.61 2.99
C PRO A 1029 72.26 31.92 2.35
N GLU A 1030 71.48 32.99 2.50
CA GLU A 1030 71.81 34.31 1.98
C GLU A 1030 72.10 35.27 3.15
N VAL A 1031 73.15 36.06 3.03
CA VAL A 1031 73.51 37.09 4.01
C VAL A 1031 73.61 38.42 3.29
N PHE A 1032 72.79 39.38 3.70
CA PHE A 1032 72.81 40.73 3.15
C PHE A 1032 73.16 41.73 4.25
N LEU A 1033 74.02 42.70 3.96
CA LEU A 1033 74.10 43.92 4.76
C LEU A 1033 72.94 44.81 4.33
N VAL A 1034 71.91 44.93 5.18
CA VAL A 1034 70.63 45.56 4.81
C VAL A 1034 70.56 47.02 5.24
N ASP A 1035 71.21 47.37 6.36
CA ASP A 1035 71.17 48.74 6.87
C ASP A 1035 72.43 49.09 7.70
N LEU A 1036 72.71 50.38 7.84
CA LEU A 1036 73.83 50.96 8.59
C LEU A 1036 73.28 51.99 9.58
N GLN A 1037 72.98 51.57 10.80
CA GLN A 1037 72.36 52.43 11.81
C GLN A 1037 73.38 52.91 12.83
N GLN A 1038 73.66 54.23 12.85
CA GLN A 1038 74.50 54.87 13.87
C GLN A 1038 75.89 54.23 14.06
N GLY A 1039 76.47 53.68 12.98
CA GLY A 1039 77.76 52.96 13.04
C GLY A 1039 77.66 51.48 13.43
N ILE A 1040 76.47 50.90 13.40
CA ILE A 1040 76.23 49.44 13.49
C ILE A 1040 75.81 48.93 12.11
N GLN A 1041 76.45 47.86 11.66
CA GLN A 1041 76.11 47.13 10.45
C GLN A 1041 75.01 46.12 10.76
N LEU A 1042 73.84 46.22 10.12
CA LEU A 1042 72.72 45.29 10.31
C LEU A 1042 72.70 44.28 9.16
N PHE A 1043 73.04 43.03 9.48
CA PHE A 1043 73.00 41.93 8.55
C PHE A 1043 71.66 41.19 8.65
N GLU A 1044 71.08 40.85 7.50
CA GLU A 1044 69.94 39.95 7.40
C GLU A 1044 70.42 38.60 6.89
N LEU A 1045 70.39 37.60 7.75
CA LEU A 1045 70.65 36.21 7.42
C LEU A 1045 69.31 35.52 7.09
N ARG A 1046 69.13 35.15 5.84
CA ARG A 1046 67.96 34.43 5.32
C ARG A 1046 68.32 32.97 5.10
N VAL A 1047 67.61 32.10 5.79
CA VAL A 1047 67.83 30.64 5.77
C VAL A 1047 66.51 29.92 5.68
N HIS A 1048 66.50 28.68 5.19
CA HIS A 1048 65.29 27.89 5.04
C HIS A 1048 65.30 26.73 6.04
N ALA A 1049 64.20 26.56 6.76
CA ALA A 1049 63.94 25.42 7.64
C ALA A 1049 63.09 24.40 6.88
N ALA A 1050 63.39 23.10 7.04
CA ALA A 1050 62.65 22.03 6.35
C ALA A 1050 61.16 21.96 6.74
N GLU A 1051 60.82 22.32 7.97
CA GLU A 1051 59.46 22.27 8.52
C GLU A 1051 59.26 23.37 9.57
N MET A 1052 58.01 23.71 9.88
CA MET A 1052 57.66 24.74 10.87
C MET A 1052 58.24 24.43 12.26
N GLY A 1053 58.24 23.16 12.68
CA GLY A 1053 58.78 22.73 13.97
C GLY A 1053 60.28 22.96 14.14
N HIS A 1054 61.04 22.99 13.03
CA HIS A 1054 62.49 23.23 13.06
C HIS A 1054 62.86 24.71 13.18
N ARG A 1055 61.94 25.67 12.97
CA ARG A 1055 62.26 27.10 12.99
C ARG A 1055 62.86 27.57 14.33
N MET A 1056 62.32 27.13 15.46
CA MET A 1056 62.82 27.55 16.78
C MET A 1056 64.15 26.90 17.15
N PRO A 1057 64.33 25.57 17.02
CA PRO A 1057 65.64 24.91 17.16
C PRO A 1057 66.71 25.53 16.25
N LEU A 1058 66.37 25.77 14.98
CA LEU A 1058 67.25 26.42 14.00
C LEU A 1058 67.71 27.80 14.48
N ARG A 1059 66.78 28.66 14.95
CA ARG A 1059 67.14 29.99 15.46
C ARG A 1059 68.05 29.90 16.68
N HIS A 1060 67.80 28.94 17.56
CA HIS A 1060 68.62 28.73 18.75
C HIS A 1060 70.05 28.32 18.38
N GLU A 1061 70.19 27.29 17.55
CA GLU A 1061 71.51 26.79 17.10
C GLU A 1061 72.26 27.84 16.29
N LEU A 1062 71.58 28.57 15.38
CA LEU A 1062 72.20 29.66 14.63
C LEU A 1062 72.71 30.76 15.54
N HIS A 1063 71.92 31.23 16.51
CA HIS A 1063 72.41 32.25 17.43
C HIS A 1063 73.63 31.77 18.22
N GLN A 1064 73.67 30.50 18.66
CA GLN A 1064 74.84 29.94 19.33
C GLN A 1064 76.07 29.89 18.40
N LEU A 1065 75.90 29.41 17.17
CA LEU A 1065 76.98 29.33 16.18
C LEU A 1065 77.50 30.72 15.80
N ILE A 1066 76.62 31.70 15.62
CA ILE A 1066 76.98 33.10 15.34
C ILE A 1066 77.77 33.70 16.50
N LEU A 1067 77.30 33.54 17.75
CA LEU A 1067 78.01 34.02 18.93
C LEU A 1067 79.40 33.38 19.05
N SER A 1068 79.50 32.07 18.85
CA SER A 1068 80.79 31.36 18.86
C SER A 1068 81.72 31.83 17.73
N GLY A 1069 81.18 32.10 16.54
CA GLY A 1069 81.93 32.60 15.40
C GLY A 1069 82.45 34.02 15.63
N PHE A 1070 81.65 34.88 16.26
CA PHE A 1070 82.06 36.23 16.62
C PHE A 1070 83.15 36.22 17.70
N GLU A 1071 83.02 35.38 18.74
CA GLU A 1071 84.03 35.23 19.79
C GLU A 1071 85.38 34.75 19.23
N GLN A 1072 85.38 33.72 18.37
CA GLN A 1072 86.60 33.18 17.74
C GLN A 1072 87.37 34.22 16.90
N HIS A 1073 86.68 35.22 16.36
CA HIS A 1073 87.27 36.26 15.52
C HIS A 1073 87.47 37.60 16.26
N GLY A 1074 87.24 37.63 17.58
CA GLY A 1074 87.38 38.84 18.40
C GLY A 1074 86.37 39.94 18.07
N ILE A 1075 85.20 39.58 17.53
CA ILE A 1075 84.12 40.51 17.19
C ILE A 1075 83.20 40.65 18.40
N GLU A 1076 83.19 41.83 19.00
CA GLU A 1076 82.27 42.13 20.11
C GLU A 1076 80.90 42.54 19.55
N MET A 1077 79.81 41.93 20.04
CA MET A 1077 78.45 42.32 19.65
C MET A 1077 78.18 43.77 20.05
N PRO A 1078 77.71 44.63 19.13
CA PRO A 1078 77.47 46.02 19.46
C PRO A 1078 76.24 46.13 20.37
N PHE A 1079 76.42 46.78 21.52
CA PHE A 1079 75.30 47.28 22.31
C PHE A 1079 74.77 48.57 21.66
N PRO A 1080 73.47 48.88 21.82
CA PRO A 1080 72.91 50.14 21.31
C PRO A 1080 73.76 51.32 21.84
N PRO A 1081 74.23 52.23 20.98
CA PRO A 1081 75.00 53.37 21.44
C PRO A 1081 74.11 54.25 22.32
N PHE A 1082 74.46 54.39 23.60
CA PHE A 1082 73.84 55.35 24.49
C PHE A 1082 74.65 56.65 24.44
N GLN A 1083 74.03 57.72 23.94
CA GLN A 1083 74.59 59.07 24.06
C GLN A 1083 74.16 59.67 25.40
N MET A 1084 75.13 59.90 26.30
CA MET A 1084 74.90 60.65 27.53
C MET A 1084 75.09 62.15 27.27
N ARG A 1085 74.00 62.93 27.27
CA ARG A 1085 74.09 64.39 27.34
C ARG A 1085 74.09 64.82 28.81
N MET A 1086 75.24 65.25 29.32
CA MET A 1086 75.37 65.80 30.67
C MET A 1086 74.95 67.27 30.67
N GLU A 1087 73.80 67.59 31.25
CA GLU A 1087 73.38 68.98 31.53
C GLU A 1087 73.63 69.31 33.01
N THR A 1088 74.53 70.25 33.29
CA THR A 1088 74.76 70.80 34.63
C THR A 1088 73.66 71.81 34.99
N LEU A 1089 72.80 71.49 35.95
CA LEU A 1089 71.73 72.36 36.44
C LEU A 1089 72.29 73.53 37.29
N GLY A 1090 72.47 74.70 36.69
CA GLY A 1090 72.81 75.94 37.39
C GLY A 1090 71.57 76.62 37.97
N LYS A 1091 71.53 76.82 39.29
CA LYS A 1091 70.44 77.47 40.03
C LYS A 1091 70.55 79.00 39.96
N LYS A 1092 69.58 79.68 39.33
CA LYS A 1092 69.03 81.00 39.74
C LYS A 1092 67.74 81.35 38.97
N LEU A 1093 66.61 81.35 39.69
CA LEU A 1093 65.33 82.02 39.37
C LEU A 1093 65.46 83.56 39.61
N PRO A 1094 64.45 84.43 39.36
CA PRO A 1094 63.15 84.31 38.64
C PRO A 1094 62.80 85.53 37.72
N ALA A 1095 61.74 85.41 36.90
CA ALA A 1095 60.69 86.44 36.65
C ALA A 1095 59.62 85.86 35.70
N SER A 1096 58.37 85.62 36.14
CA SER A 1096 57.20 86.52 36.02
C SER A 1096 56.84 86.83 34.56
N ASN A 1097 55.63 86.71 34.02
CA ASN A 1097 54.28 86.44 34.50
C ASN A 1097 53.41 86.21 33.24
N GLY A 1098 52.36 85.40 33.31
CA GLY A 1098 51.36 85.30 32.23
C GLY A 1098 50.42 84.10 32.34
N THR A 1099 49.28 84.33 32.96
CA THR A 1099 48.15 83.41 33.26
C THR A 1099 47.29 83.08 32.00
N PRO A 1100 46.17 82.31 32.07
CA PRO A 1100 46.06 80.93 31.59
C PRO A 1100 45.01 80.73 30.47
N ALA A 1101 44.94 79.52 29.88
CA ALA A 1101 43.72 79.07 29.20
C ALA A 1101 43.54 77.55 29.28
N ALA A 1102 42.30 77.18 29.60
CA ALA A 1102 41.79 75.85 29.86
C ALA A 1102 41.26 75.12 28.60
N ARG A 1103 40.80 73.88 28.84
CA ARG A 1103 39.96 72.98 28.03
C ARG A 1103 40.72 72.03 27.09
N ALA A 1104 40.24 70.83 26.79
CA ALA A 1104 39.26 69.90 27.36
C ALA A 1104 39.28 68.65 26.43
N TYR A 1105 39.02 67.47 26.99
CA TYR A 1105 38.34 66.29 26.41
C TYR A 1105 38.28 66.10 24.88
N LYS A 1106 38.62 64.88 24.43
CA LYS A 1106 37.60 63.85 24.14
C LYS A 1106 38.17 62.46 23.86
N SER A 1107 37.48 61.48 24.44
CA SER A 1107 37.39 60.08 24.07
C SER A 1107 36.75 59.87 22.70
N GLY A 1108 37.20 58.85 21.97
CA GLY A 1108 36.49 58.27 20.83
C GLY A 1108 37.24 57.13 20.16
N GLY A 1109 36.80 55.90 20.45
CA GLY A 1109 36.45 54.88 19.44
C GLY A 1109 37.50 54.31 18.49
N LEU A 1110 37.66 52.98 18.64
CA LEU A 1110 38.27 51.95 17.79
C LEU A 1110 39.79 51.81 17.86
#